data_AF-A0A672J7A4-F1
#
_entry.id   AF-A0A672J7A4-F1
#
_cell.length_a   1.000
_cell.length_b   1.000
_cell.length_c   1.000
_cell.angle_alpha   90.00
_cell.angle_beta   90.00
_cell.angle_gamma   90.00
#
_symmetry.space_group_name_H-M   'P 1'
#
loop_
_entity.id
_entity.type
_entity.pdbx_description
1 polymer ?
#
loop_
_entity_poly.entity_id
_entity_poly.type
_entity_poly.pdbx_seq_one_letter_code
_entity_poly.pdbx_strand_id
1 'polypeptide(L)'
;MKMFSVAHKTVFVVDHCPYMAESSRQQVECDVLTKSRAQGVIPLAPVSKSLWTCAVECSMEYCRILYDVYPRDKLVNYIVSDSEFHILNSWRREDQTTLELMSALAAVGPPNPREDPECCSILHGLVAAVESLCKITELQHERRTAMMDTAERVSNRGRIICLTNAKSDTHVRMLEDCIQETIMEQNKLAAGSDRLMAIQQCDLVLVHIYPQGEDTLVSDRPKKDISPLLTSEVHSVRAGRHLATKLNILVQQHFDLASTTITNIPMKEEQHANTSANYDVELLHHRDAHLEFFKSGDLHMAGTSTRENGLKETITLKWCTPRTNGIELHYCTGAYRISPTDVNSRPSSCLTNFLLNGRSVLLEQPRKLGSKVISHMLSSHGGEIFLHVLNSNRSTLEDPPSISEGCGGRVTDYRITDFGEFMKENRLTPVSESSHDPSLKLPIERGKAQLERHTRYWPMIISQTTIFNMQAVVPLALLIVKETLTEEDVLTCQKTVYNLVDMERKNDPLPISTVGSRGKGPKRDEQYRIMWNELETLVKTHAGATDRHQRVLDCIVACRSKPPEEEERKKRGRKREDREDRTEKNGSKETEDKSWQDSEKLKGLLEKEEESEVIKGLSGFAGAAQQEAASELG
;
A
#
# COMPACT_ATOMS: atom_id res chain seq x y z
N MET A 1 8.25 -15.33 4.29
CA MET A 1 7.77 -16.63 3.78
C MET A 1 8.55 -17.04 2.53
N LYS A 2 8.89 -18.32 2.36
CA LYS A 2 9.36 -18.82 1.05
C LYS A 2 8.18 -18.72 0.07
N MET A 3 8.33 -17.93 -0.98
CA MET A 3 7.26 -17.55 -1.91
C MET A 3 6.53 -18.76 -2.52
N PHE A 4 7.29 -19.78 -2.94
CA PHE A 4 6.76 -21.02 -3.52
C PHE A 4 6.89 -22.21 -2.55
N SER A 5 6.33 -22.06 -1.36
CA SER A 5 6.16 -23.17 -0.41
C SER A 5 5.03 -24.11 -0.86
N VAL A 6 4.83 -25.21 -0.12
CA VAL A 6 3.72 -26.16 -0.32
C VAL A 6 2.35 -25.47 -0.36
N ALA A 7 2.20 -24.33 0.33
CA ALA A 7 0.95 -23.57 0.35
C ALA A 7 0.66 -22.79 -0.95
N HIS A 8 1.61 -22.68 -1.89
CA HIS A 8 1.39 -21.95 -3.13
C HIS A 8 0.35 -22.63 -4.04
N LYS A 9 0.42 -23.96 -4.15
CA LYS A 9 -0.49 -24.79 -4.95
C LYS A 9 -1.21 -25.78 -4.05
N THR A 10 -2.53 -25.68 -3.97
CA THR A 10 -3.37 -26.69 -3.30
C THR A 10 -4.27 -27.33 -4.34
N VAL A 11 -4.31 -28.65 -4.41
CA VAL A 11 -5.22 -29.40 -5.26
C VAL A 11 -6.23 -30.12 -4.38
N PHE A 12 -7.51 -29.83 -4.52
CA PHE A 12 -8.57 -30.66 -3.96
C PHE A 12 -8.89 -31.79 -4.93
N VAL A 13 -9.00 -33.01 -4.40
CA VAL A 13 -9.48 -34.17 -5.14
C VAL A 13 -10.66 -34.72 -4.36
N VAL A 14 -11.87 -34.58 -4.89
CA VAL A 14 -13.10 -35.02 -4.23
C VAL A 14 -13.71 -36.18 -5.00
N ASP A 15 -13.94 -37.25 -4.27
CA ASP A 15 -14.54 -38.47 -4.79
C ASP A 15 -16.03 -38.30 -5.11
N HIS A 16 -16.43 -38.68 -6.32
CA HIS A 16 -17.80 -38.66 -6.81
C HIS A 16 -18.32 -40.05 -7.18
N CYS A 17 -17.66 -41.11 -6.69
CA CYS A 17 -18.13 -42.48 -6.87
C CYS A 17 -19.51 -42.71 -6.20
N PRO A 18 -20.26 -43.74 -6.63
CA PRO A 18 -21.62 -44.02 -6.13
C PRO A 18 -21.76 -44.11 -4.61
N TYR A 19 -20.75 -44.64 -3.90
CA TYR A 19 -20.76 -44.75 -2.44
C TYR A 19 -20.72 -43.39 -1.73
N MET A 20 -20.27 -42.32 -2.40
CA MET A 20 -20.29 -40.97 -1.84
C MET A 20 -21.70 -40.37 -1.78
N ALA A 21 -22.69 -41.00 -2.42
CA ALA A 21 -24.11 -40.67 -2.24
C ALA A 21 -24.69 -41.15 -0.90
N GLU A 22 -23.95 -41.98 -0.15
CA GLU A 22 -24.42 -42.48 1.15
C GLU A 22 -24.76 -41.34 2.12
N SER A 23 -25.82 -41.52 2.89
CA SER A 23 -26.22 -40.57 3.92
C SER A 23 -25.14 -40.43 5.00
N SER A 24 -24.79 -39.21 5.36
CA SER A 24 -23.95 -38.90 6.52
C SER A 24 -24.58 -39.36 7.84
N ARG A 25 -25.89 -39.66 7.87
CA ARG A 25 -26.68 -39.99 9.07
C ARG A 25 -26.65 -38.90 10.15
N GLN A 26 -26.19 -37.69 9.81
CA GLN A 26 -26.35 -36.51 10.64
C GLN A 26 -27.65 -35.81 10.26
N GLN A 27 -28.62 -35.78 11.17
CA GLN A 27 -29.91 -35.14 10.96
C GLN A 27 -29.77 -33.61 10.92
N VAL A 28 -30.48 -33.00 9.97
CA VAL A 28 -30.64 -31.56 9.80
C VAL A 28 -32.13 -31.25 9.92
N GLU A 29 -32.48 -30.46 10.94
CA GLU A 29 -33.83 -29.97 11.12
C GLU A 29 -34.05 -28.75 10.23
N CYS A 30 -34.87 -28.90 9.19
CA CYS A 30 -35.23 -27.80 8.28
C CYS A 30 -36.53 -27.09 8.69
N ASP A 31 -37.28 -27.64 9.65
CA ASP A 31 -38.53 -27.09 10.14
C ASP A 31 -38.29 -26.14 11.32
N VAL A 32 -38.47 -24.83 11.10
CA VAL A 32 -38.13 -23.75 12.05
C VAL A 32 -39.29 -23.44 13.01
N LEU A 33 -40.44 -24.13 12.91
CA LEU A 33 -41.68 -23.81 13.64
C LEU A 33 -41.74 -24.34 15.09
N THR A 34 -40.69 -24.17 15.88
CA THR A 34 -40.58 -24.78 17.21
C THR A 34 -41.23 -24.00 18.36
N LYS A 35 -41.64 -22.74 18.18
CA LYS A 35 -42.10 -21.89 19.32
C LYS A 35 -43.58 -21.47 19.35
N SER A 36 -44.35 -21.68 18.29
CA SER A 36 -45.76 -21.28 18.23
C SER A 36 -46.57 -22.26 17.40
N ARG A 37 -46.82 -23.46 17.92
CA ARG A 37 -47.74 -24.39 17.26
C ARG A 37 -49.18 -24.05 17.61
N ALA A 38 -49.99 -23.82 16.58
CA ALA A 38 -51.41 -24.15 16.66
C ALA A 38 -51.53 -25.68 16.79
N GLN A 39 -52.46 -26.17 17.62
CA GLN A 39 -52.69 -27.61 17.76
C GLN A 39 -53.03 -28.23 16.39
N GLY A 40 -52.30 -29.28 15.98
CA GLY A 40 -52.63 -30.09 14.79
C GLY A 40 -51.61 -30.11 13.63
N VAL A 41 -50.47 -29.43 13.73
CA VAL A 41 -49.45 -29.44 12.66
C VAL A 41 -48.36 -30.49 12.92
N ILE A 42 -48.12 -31.39 11.96
CA ILE A 42 -47.08 -32.42 11.98
C ILE A 42 -45.77 -31.80 11.44
N PRO A 43 -44.65 -31.87 12.17
CA PRO A 43 -43.37 -31.34 11.69
C PRO A 43 -42.83 -32.14 10.50
N LEU A 44 -42.08 -31.47 9.63
CA LEU A 44 -41.35 -32.18 8.56
C LEU A 44 -40.29 -33.11 9.16
N ALA A 45 -40.12 -34.28 8.54
CA ALA A 45 -39.06 -35.21 8.93
C ALA A 45 -37.68 -34.57 8.68
N PRO A 46 -36.71 -34.74 9.60
CA PRO A 46 -35.36 -34.26 9.38
C PRO A 46 -34.72 -34.98 8.20
N VAL A 47 -33.84 -34.27 7.48
CA VAL A 47 -33.09 -34.81 6.34
C VAL A 47 -31.63 -35.00 6.73
N SER A 48 -30.88 -35.75 5.94
CA SER A 48 -29.43 -35.88 6.10
C SER A 48 -28.74 -35.62 4.78
N LYS A 49 -27.58 -34.98 4.84
CA LYS A 49 -26.72 -34.74 3.68
C LYS A 49 -25.97 -36.01 3.31
N SER A 50 -25.58 -36.18 2.04
CA SER A 50 -24.69 -37.27 1.64
C SER A 50 -23.23 -36.99 2.04
N LEU A 51 -22.36 -38.01 1.98
CA LEU A 51 -20.92 -37.84 2.17
C LEU A 51 -20.33 -36.84 1.17
N TRP A 52 -20.75 -36.92 -0.10
CA TRP A 52 -20.41 -35.97 -1.15
C TRP A 52 -20.77 -34.53 -0.76
N THR A 53 -22.02 -34.28 -0.37
CA THR A 53 -22.46 -32.94 0.01
C THR A 53 -21.65 -32.41 1.19
N CYS A 54 -21.36 -33.25 2.20
CA CYS A 54 -20.49 -32.85 3.31
C CYS A 54 -19.07 -32.49 2.85
N ALA A 55 -18.46 -33.28 1.96
CA ALA A 55 -17.12 -33.03 1.42
C ALA A 55 -17.05 -31.71 0.64
N VAL A 56 -18.03 -31.47 -0.24
CA VAL A 56 -18.13 -30.24 -1.03
C VAL A 56 -18.33 -29.02 -0.12
N GLU A 57 -19.28 -29.06 0.81
CA GLU A 57 -19.52 -27.93 1.73
C GLU A 57 -18.25 -27.56 2.53
N CYS A 58 -17.56 -28.56 3.08
CA CYS A 58 -16.39 -28.30 3.93
C CYS A 58 -15.18 -27.82 3.13
N SER A 59 -14.97 -28.33 1.91
CA SER A 59 -13.88 -27.88 1.02
C SER A 59 -14.14 -26.50 0.43
N MET A 60 -15.40 -26.14 0.17
CA MET A 60 -15.75 -24.79 -0.27
C MET A 60 -15.58 -23.76 0.86
N GLU A 61 -15.91 -24.12 2.10
CA GLU A 61 -15.63 -23.26 3.26
C GLU A 61 -14.13 -23.08 3.50
N TYR A 62 -13.34 -24.13 3.28
CA TYR A 62 -11.87 -24.05 3.27
C TYR A 62 -11.38 -23.01 2.23
N CYS A 63 -11.91 -23.08 1.00
CA CYS A 63 -11.54 -22.15 -0.07
C CYS A 63 -11.98 -20.71 0.23
N ARG A 64 -13.17 -20.51 0.83
CA ARG A 64 -13.66 -19.20 1.24
C ARG A 64 -12.70 -18.53 2.24
N ILE A 65 -12.33 -19.24 3.30
CA ILE A 65 -11.36 -18.75 4.30
C ILE A 65 -10.04 -18.38 3.64
N LEU A 66 -9.55 -19.24 2.74
CA LEU A 66 -8.30 -19.02 2.02
C LEU A 66 -8.34 -17.75 1.17
N TYR A 67 -9.39 -17.56 0.35
CA TYR A 67 -9.49 -16.42 -0.56
C TYR A 67 -9.68 -15.09 0.16
N ASP A 68 -10.38 -15.08 1.31
CA ASP A 68 -10.50 -13.87 2.15
C ASP A 68 -9.13 -13.42 2.70
N VAL A 69 -8.33 -14.36 3.22
CA VAL A 69 -7.03 -14.05 3.84
C VAL A 69 -5.94 -13.82 2.80
N TYR A 70 -5.96 -14.60 1.72
CA TYR A 70 -4.97 -14.58 0.64
C TYR A 70 -5.66 -14.44 -0.72
N PRO A 71 -6.03 -13.20 -1.12
CA PRO A 71 -6.66 -12.96 -2.42
C PRO A 71 -5.68 -13.15 -3.60
N ARG A 72 -4.39 -13.35 -3.32
CA ARG A 72 -3.32 -13.51 -4.31
C ARG A 72 -2.35 -14.60 -3.85
N ASP A 73 -1.60 -15.15 -4.81
CA ASP A 73 -0.43 -16.02 -4.62
C ASP A 73 -0.67 -17.39 -3.95
N LYS A 74 -1.86 -17.65 -3.40
CA LYS A 74 -2.29 -18.96 -2.92
C LYS A 74 -3.39 -19.47 -3.84
N LEU A 75 -3.10 -20.52 -4.59
CA LEU A 75 -3.96 -20.99 -5.66
C LEU A 75 -4.54 -22.36 -5.33
N VAL A 76 -5.76 -22.60 -5.78
CA VAL A 76 -6.48 -23.85 -5.64
C VAL A 76 -6.84 -24.40 -7.00
N ASN A 77 -6.60 -25.69 -7.21
CA ASN A 77 -7.15 -26.46 -8.31
C ASN A 77 -8.13 -27.49 -7.76
N TYR A 78 -9.38 -27.49 -8.24
CA TYR A 78 -10.43 -28.36 -7.72
C TYR A 78 -10.73 -29.46 -8.73
N ILE A 79 -10.58 -30.71 -8.32
CA ILE A 79 -10.74 -31.89 -9.17
C ILE A 79 -11.81 -32.80 -8.55
N VAL A 80 -12.74 -33.25 -9.37
CA VAL A 80 -13.72 -34.28 -9.02
C VAL A 80 -13.33 -35.58 -9.73
N SER A 81 -13.48 -36.72 -9.05
CA SER A 81 -13.06 -38.03 -9.57
C SER A 81 -14.20 -39.05 -9.49
N ASP A 82 -14.56 -39.64 -10.64
CA ASP A 82 -15.55 -40.69 -10.78
C ASP A 82 -15.02 -41.78 -11.73
N SER A 83 -15.72 -42.07 -12.83
CA SER A 83 -15.22 -42.90 -13.94
C SER A 83 -14.10 -42.22 -14.74
N GLU A 84 -14.02 -40.90 -14.65
CA GLU A 84 -12.93 -40.08 -15.15
C GLU A 84 -12.55 -38.99 -14.12
N PHE A 85 -11.84 -37.96 -14.53
CA PHE A 85 -11.54 -36.81 -13.69
C PHE A 85 -12.05 -35.52 -14.34
N HIS A 86 -12.55 -34.60 -13.50
CA HIS A 86 -13.09 -33.31 -13.92
C HIS A 86 -12.33 -32.20 -13.21
N ILE A 87 -11.52 -31.44 -13.96
CA ILE A 87 -10.82 -30.27 -13.43
C ILE A 87 -11.75 -29.05 -13.56
N LEU A 88 -12.18 -28.48 -12.44
CA LEU A 88 -13.23 -27.47 -12.40
C LEU A 88 -12.74 -26.03 -12.62
N ASN A 89 -11.45 -25.77 -12.41
CA ASN A 89 -10.82 -24.45 -12.55
C ASN A 89 -9.33 -24.61 -12.92
N SER A 90 -8.60 -23.52 -13.14
CA SER A 90 -7.15 -23.56 -13.43
C SER A 90 -6.30 -22.84 -12.39
N TRP A 91 -5.00 -22.71 -12.66
CA TRP A 91 -4.06 -21.93 -11.84
C TRP A 91 -4.09 -20.42 -12.10
N ARG A 92 -5.00 -19.95 -12.96
CA ARG A 92 -5.17 -18.51 -13.23
C ARG A 92 -5.80 -17.80 -12.05
N ARG A 93 -5.43 -16.54 -11.85
CA ARG A 93 -5.97 -15.71 -10.76
C ARG A 93 -7.47 -15.45 -10.90
N GLU A 94 -7.96 -15.30 -12.12
CA GLU A 94 -9.38 -15.09 -12.42
C GLU A 94 -10.26 -16.28 -11.98
N ASP A 95 -9.73 -17.49 -12.10
CA ASP A 95 -10.40 -18.74 -11.72
C ASP A 95 -10.45 -19.02 -10.20
N GLN A 96 -9.86 -18.14 -9.37
CA GLN A 96 -9.77 -18.32 -7.91
C GLN A 96 -10.99 -17.76 -7.18
N THR A 97 -12.17 -18.26 -7.51
CA THR A 97 -13.44 -17.78 -6.97
C THR A 97 -14.36 -18.91 -6.55
N THR A 98 -15.03 -18.75 -5.40
CA THR A 98 -16.01 -19.72 -4.92
C THR A 98 -17.27 -19.74 -5.80
N LEU A 99 -17.60 -18.63 -6.47
CA LEU A 99 -18.81 -18.54 -7.29
C LEU A 99 -18.74 -19.48 -8.50
N GLU A 100 -17.64 -19.44 -9.26
CA GLU A 100 -17.46 -20.29 -10.45
C GLU A 100 -17.27 -21.75 -10.06
N LEU A 101 -16.53 -22.02 -8.98
CA LEU A 101 -16.39 -23.38 -8.43
C LEU A 101 -17.75 -23.97 -8.03
N MET A 102 -18.61 -23.21 -7.35
CA MET A 102 -19.96 -23.66 -7.01
C MET A 102 -20.81 -23.92 -8.26
N SER A 103 -20.67 -23.09 -9.29
CA SER A 103 -21.35 -23.29 -10.58
C SER A 103 -20.87 -24.58 -11.26
N ALA A 104 -19.57 -24.85 -11.26
CA ALA A 104 -18.99 -26.06 -11.82
C ALA A 104 -19.43 -27.32 -11.05
N LEU A 105 -19.40 -27.27 -9.72
CA LEU A 105 -19.89 -28.35 -8.84
C LEU A 105 -21.38 -28.63 -9.04
N ALA A 106 -22.19 -27.58 -9.25
CA ALA A 106 -23.61 -27.74 -9.56
C ALA A 106 -23.84 -28.41 -10.92
N ALA A 107 -22.96 -28.17 -11.90
CA ALA A 107 -23.01 -28.82 -13.21
C ALA A 107 -22.63 -30.31 -13.14
N VAL A 108 -21.67 -30.68 -12.28
CA VAL A 108 -21.33 -32.08 -11.99
C VAL A 108 -22.48 -32.81 -11.27
N GLY A 109 -23.15 -32.14 -10.34
CA GLY A 109 -24.29 -32.71 -9.61
C GLY A 109 -23.90 -33.73 -8.53
N PRO A 110 -24.88 -34.43 -7.92
CA PRO A 110 -24.62 -35.47 -6.92
C PRO A 110 -24.17 -36.80 -7.55
N PRO A 111 -23.40 -37.64 -6.83
CA PRO A 111 -23.06 -39.00 -7.28
C PRO A 111 -24.31 -39.83 -7.57
N ASN A 112 -24.28 -40.64 -8.62
CA ASN A 112 -25.38 -41.52 -8.97
C ASN A 112 -25.28 -42.85 -8.17
N PRO A 113 -26.19 -43.16 -7.24
CA PRO A 113 -26.11 -44.39 -6.44
C PRO A 113 -26.30 -45.68 -7.26
N ARG A 114 -26.74 -45.57 -8.52
CA ARG A 114 -27.04 -46.69 -9.42
C ARG A 114 -25.96 -46.95 -10.47
N GLU A 115 -24.94 -46.11 -10.52
CA GLU A 115 -23.81 -46.29 -11.43
C GLU A 115 -22.91 -47.43 -10.96
N ASP A 116 -22.22 -48.06 -11.90
CA ASP A 116 -21.35 -49.21 -11.64
C ASP A 116 -20.11 -48.78 -10.85
N PRO A 117 -19.93 -49.22 -9.59
CA PRO A 117 -18.79 -48.85 -8.77
C PRO A 117 -17.45 -49.38 -9.31
N GLU A 118 -17.43 -50.38 -10.18
CA GLU A 118 -16.18 -50.92 -10.75
C GLU A 118 -15.54 -49.98 -11.77
N CYS A 119 -16.34 -49.09 -12.37
CA CYS A 119 -15.87 -48.11 -13.34
C CYS A 119 -15.32 -46.84 -12.68
N CYS A 120 -15.62 -46.59 -11.40
CA CYS A 120 -15.30 -45.34 -10.72
C CYS A 120 -14.16 -45.50 -9.72
N SER A 121 -13.24 -44.54 -9.70
CA SER A 121 -12.10 -44.55 -8.77
C SER A 121 -11.59 -43.15 -8.47
N ILE A 122 -11.19 -42.94 -7.21
CA ILE A 122 -10.48 -41.73 -6.79
C ILE A 122 -9.10 -41.57 -7.44
N LEU A 123 -8.54 -42.66 -8.00
CA LEU A 123 -7.23 -42.66 -8.64
C LEU A 123 -7.16 -41.74 -9.87
N HIS A 124 -8.25 -41.60 -10.63
CA HIS A 124 -8.29 -40.72 -11.81
C HIS A 124 -7.96 -39.27 -11.42
N GLY A 125 -8.61 -38.77 -10.38
CA GLY A 125 -8.37 -37.43 -9.85
C GLY A 125 -7.03 -37.28 -9.16
N LEU A 126 -6.51 -38.31 -8.50
CA LEU A 126 -5.18 -38.28 -7.89
C LEU A 126 -4.06 -38.17 -8.94
N VAL A 127 -4.18 -38.89 -10.06
CA VAL A 127 -3.25 -38.76 -11.20
C VAL A 127 -3.32 -37.35 -11.78
N ALA A 128 -4.54 -36.86 -12.05
CA ALA A 128 -4.76 -35.50 -12.56
C ALA A 128 -4.24 -34.42 -11.60
N ALA A 129 -4.28 -34.65 -10.29
CA ALA A 129 -3.73 -33.72 -9.30
C ALA A 129 -2.21 -33.60 -9.38
N VAL A 130 -1.50 -34.72 -9.55
CA VAL A 130 -0.05 -34.73 -9.75
C VAL A 130 0.31 -34.02 -11.07
N GLU A 131 -0.42 -34.31 -12.15
CA GLU A 131 -0.24 -33.60 -13.43
C GLU A 131 -0.48 -32.10 -13.31
N SER A 132 -1.51 -31.70 -12.57
CA SER A 132 -1.83 -30.29 -12.33
C SER A 132 -0.73 -29.58 -11.53
N LEU A 133 -0.14 -30.24 -10.53
CA LEU A 133 0.99 -29.68 -9.77
C LEU A 133 2.23 -29.41 -10.66
N CYS A 134 2.45 -30.19 -11.71
CA CYS A 134 3.52 -29.96 -12.69
C CYS A 134 3.28 -28.74 -13.59
N LYS A 135 2.03 -28.29 -13.78
CA LYS A 135 1.72 -27.10 -14.60
C LYS A 135 2.22 -25.83 -13.94
N ILE A 136 2.81 -24.91 -14.72
CA ILE A 136 3.39 -23.66 -14.23
C ILE A 136 2.27 -22.65 -13.92
N THR A 137 2.36 -21.96 -12.77
CA THR A 137 1.45 -20.85 -12.43
C THR A 137 1.94 -19.55 -13.07
N GLU A 138 1.06 -18.55 -13.26
CA GLU A 138 1.47 -17.23 -13.77
C GLU A 138 2.63 -16.64 -12.96
N LEU A 139 2.55 -16.72 -11.63
CA LEU A 139 3.57 -16.18 -10.73
C LEU A 139 4.91 -16.94 -10.83
N GLN A 140 4.87 -18.27 -11.00
CA GLN A 140 6.07 -19.05 -11.25
C GLN A 140 6.68 -18.69 -12.61
N HIS A 141 5.85 -18.50 -13.64
CA HIS A 141 6.31 -18.10 -14.97
C HIS A 141 6.95 -16.71 -14.95
N GLU A 142 6.27 -15.70 -14.38
CA GLU A 142 6.78 -14.33 -14.21
C GLU A 142 8.15 -14.33 -13.51
N ARG A 143 8.30 -15.09 -12.43
CA ARG A 143 9.57 -15.16 -11.69
C ARG A 143 10.67 -15.88 -12.44
N ARG A 144 10.36 -16.95 -13.20
CA ARG A 144 11.34 -17.61 -14.07
C ARG A 144 11.85 -16.67 -15.15
N THR A 145 10.94 -15.90 -15.78
CA THR A 145 11.30 -14.96 -16.84
C THR A 145 12.07 -13.74 -16.32
N ALA A 146 11.70 -13.22 -15.15
CA ALA A 146 12.39 -12.08 -14.54
C ALA A 146 13.78 -12.42 -14.00
N MET A 147 14.05 -13.69 -13.69
CA MET A 147 15.30 -14.16 -13.09
C MET A 147 16.12 -14.98 -14.07
N MET A 148 16.46 -14.44 -15.25
CA MET A 148 17.14 -15.19 -16.32
C MET A 148 18.37 -16.00 -15.84
N ASP A 149 19.15 -15.48 -14.88
CA ASP A 149 20.34 -16.17 -14.31
C ASP A 149 20.08 -16.99 -13.04
N THR A 150 18.88 -16.92 -12.45
CA THR A 150 18.51 -17.68 -11.24
C THR A 150 17.14 -18.35 -11.32
N ALA A 151 16.66 -18.65 -12.53
CA ALA A 151 15.36 -19.26 -12.78
C ALA A 151 15.20 -20.62 -12.05
N GLU A 152 16.31 -21.34 -11.83
CA GLU A 152 16.37 -22.58 -11.04
C GLU A 152 16.00 -22.40 -9.56
N ARG A 153 15.98 -21.16 -9.05
CA ARG A 153 15.54 -20.88 -7.67
C ARG A 153 14.02 -20.88 -7.51
N VAL A 154 13.26 -20.93 -8.60
CA VAL A 154 11.80 -21.04 -8.55
C VAL A 154 11.42 -22.48 -8.20
N SER A 155 11.02 -22.70 -6.95
CA SER A 155 10.59 -24.02 -6.49
C SER A 155 9.19 -24.37 -6.96
N ASN A 156 8.95 -25.66 -7.23
CA ASN A 156 7.62 -26.20 -7.47
C ASN A 156 7.24 -27.17 -6.35
N ARG A 157 6.34 -26.73 -5.48
CA ARG A 157 5.85 -27.47 -4.32
C ARG A 157 4.34 -27.30 -4.26
N GLY A 158 3.65 -28.29 -3.74
CA GLY A 158 2.19 -28.22 -3.61
C GLY A 158 1.63 -29.23 -2.63
N ARG A 159 0.32 -29.11 -2.39
CA ARG A 159 -0.45 -29.99 -1.52
C ARG A 159 -1.59 -30.62 -2.31
N ILE A 160 -1.87 -31.89 -2.05
CA ILE A 160 -3.07 -32.59 -2.51
C ILE A 160 -3.93 -32.89 -1.28
N ILE A 161 -5.18 -32.43 -1.27
CA ILE A 161 -6.17 -32.74 -0.25
C ILE A 161 -7.22 -33.64 -0.89
N CYS A 162 -7.20 -34.92 -0.53
CA CYS A 162 -8.07 -35.94 -1.09
C CYS A 162 -9.21 -36.26 -0.11
N LEU A 163 -10.46 -36.07 -0.55
CA LEU A 163 -11.67 -36.32 0.23
C LEU A 163 -12.41 -37.53 -0.37
N THR A 164 -12.42 -38.66 0.35
CA THR A 164 -12.96 -39.94 -0.16
C THR A 164 -13.45 -40.83 0.99
N ASN A 165 -14.21 -41.89 0.68
CA ASN A 165 -14.51 -42.98 1.60
C ASN A 165 -13.63 -44.20 1.27
N ALA A 166 -12.41 -44.24 1.83
CA ALA A 166 -11.50 -45.37 1.67
C ALA A 166 -11.98 -46.65 2.42
N LYS A 167 -11.67 -47.83 1.85
CA LYS A 167 -12.13 -49.14 2.38
C LYS A 167 -11.37 -49.62 3.62
N SER A 168 -10.07 -49.33 3.71
CA SER A 168 -9.17 -49.84 4.76
C SER A 168 -7.82 -49.12 4.73
N ASP A 169 -7.00 -49.30 5.77
CA ASP A 169 -5.60 -48.84 5.77
C ASP A 169 -4.76 -49.42 4.61
N THR A 170 -5.07 -50.62 4.12
CA THR A 170 -4.39 -51.20 2.95
C THR A 170 -4.77 -50.47 1.66
N HIS A 171 -6.05 -50.10 1.52
CA HIS A 171 -6.50 -49.27 0.40
C HIS A 171 -5.84 -47.89 0.44
N VAL A 172 -5.74 -47.28 1.62
CA VAL A 172 -5.03 -46.01 1.81
C VAL A 172 -3.58 -46.10 1.32
N ARG A 173 -2.81 -47.11 1.75
CA ARG A 173 -1.41 -47.28 1.32
C ARG A 173 -1.29 -47.44 -0.20
N MET A 174 -2.20 -48.17 -0.83
CA MET A 174 -2.23 -48.31 -2.29
C MET A 174 -2.37 -46.93 -2.98
N LEU A 175 -3.23 -46.04 -2.47
CA LEU A 175 -3.37 -44.68 -3.01
C LEU A 175 -2.07 -43.88 -2.87
N GLU A 176 -1.35 -44.03 -1.75
CA GLU A 176 -0.07 -43.36 -1.53
C GLU A 176 1.02 -43.83 -2.49
N ASP A 177 1.11 -45.15 -2.67
CA ASP A 177 2.07 -45.78 -3.58
C ASP A 177 1.81 -45.32 -5.02
N CYS A 178 0.54 -45.31 -5.46
CA CYS A 178 0.15 -44.80 -6.77
C CYS A 178 0.54 -43.33 -6.97
N ILE A 179 0.33 -42.46 -5.98
CA ILE A 179 0.72 -41.04 -6.07
C ILE A 179 2.25 -40.91 -6.13
N GLN A 180 2.98 -41.68 -5.34
CA GLN A 180 4.44 -41.68 -5.37
C GLN A 180 4.97 -42.06 -6.76
N GLU A 181 4.47 -43.14 -7.35
CA GLU A 181 4.84 -43.59 -8.68
C GLU A 181 4.49 -42.53 -9.75
N THR A 182 3.28 -41.96 -9.67
CA THR A 182 2.83 -40.91 -10.59
C THR A 182 3.72 -39.66 -10.50
N ILE A 183 4.13 -39.24 -9.30
CA ILE A 183 5.06 -38.10 -9.12
C ILE A 183 6.40 -38.41 -9.81
N MET A 184 6.92 -39.62 -9.67
CA MET A 184 8.18 -40.01 -10.30
C MET A 184 8.09 -39.98 -11.83
N GLU A 185 6.99 -40.47 -12.39
CA GLU A 185 6.76 -40.46 -13.84
C GLU A 185 6.57 -39.04 -14.38
N GLN A 186 5.72 -38.25 -13.74
CA GLN A 186 5.45 -36.87 -14.16
C GLN A 186 6.67 -35.97 -14.01
N ASN A 187 7.55 -36.21 -13.03
CA ASN A 187 8.82 -35.49 -12.92
C ASN A 187 9.79 -35.81 -14.07
N LYS A 188 9.80 -37.05 -14.58
CA LYS A 188 10.60 -37.40 -15.77
C LYS A 188 10.08 -36.67 -17.01
N LEU A 189 8.76 -36.58 -17.17
CA LEU A 189 8.13 -35.83 -18.26
C LEU A 189 8.41 -34.32 -18.14
N ALA A 190 8.33 -33.78 -16.93
CA ALA A 190 8.57 -32.36 -16.67
C ALA A 190 10.04 -31.96 -16.93
N ALA A 191 11.00 -32.87 -16.74
CA ALA A 191 12.41 -32.61 -17.03
C ALA A 191 12.68 -32.34 -18.53
N GLY A 192 11.83 -32.85 -19.42
CA GLY A 192 11.92 -32.65 -20.87
C GLY A 192 11.00 -31.57 -21.44
N SER A 193 10.34 -30.76 -20.60
CA SER A 193 9.30 -29.82 -21.04
C SER A 193 9.53 -28.41 -20.50
N ASP A 194 9.50 -27.42 -21.38
CA ASP A 194 9.59 -26.00 -21.00
C ASP A 194 8.31 -25.47 -20.33
N ARG A 195 7.20 -26.22 -20.44
CA ARG A 195 5.88 -25.82 -19.94
C ARG A 195 5.52 -26.46 -18.60
N LEU A 196 6.36 -27.35 -18.10
CA LEU A 196 6.15 -28.07 -16.84
C LEU A 196 7.29 -27.78 -15.86
N MET A 197 7.07 -28.10 -14.59
CA MET A 197 8.08 -28.04 -13.54
C MET A 197 8.02 -29.29 -12.69
N ALA A 198 9.17 -29.92 -12.45
CA ALA A 198 9.27 -31.06 -11.57
C ALA A 198 8.83 -30.70 -10.15
N ILE A 199 7.98 -31.53 -9.56
CA ILE A 199 7.51 -31.43 -8.18
C ILE A 199 8.68 -31.77 -7.26
N GLN A 200 9.09 -30.79 -6.45
CA GLN A 200 10.19 -30.92 -5.48
C GLN A 200 9.70 -31.35 -4.10
N GLN A 201 8.42 -31.07 -3.79
CA GLN A 201 7.77 -31.46 -2.55
C GLN A 201 6.26 -31.48 -2.74
N CYS A 202 5.62 -32.57 -2.32
CA CYS A 202 4.18 -32.77 -2.28
C CYS A 202 3.75 -33.19 -0.88
N ASP A 203 2.81 -32.46 -0.28
CA ASP A 203 2.11 -32.91 0.91
C ASP A 203 0.78 -33.54 0.48
N LEU A 204 0.56 -34.82 0.78
CA LEU A 204 -0.72 -35.51 0.62
C LEU A 204 -1.49 -35.52 1.93
N VAL A 205 -2.73 -35.04 1.88
CA VAL A 205 -3.66 -35.04 3.00
C VAL A 205 -4.87 -35.88 2.61
N LEU A 206 -4.89 -37.14 3.05
CA LEU A 206 -5.98 -38.07 2.80
C LEU A 206 -7.02 -37.96 3.92
N VAL A 207 -8.23 -37.51 3.59
CA VAL A 207 -9.34 -37.42 4.54
C VAL A 207 -10.35 -38.50 4.19
N HIS A 208 -10.36 -39.56 5.01
CA HIS A 208 -11.37 -40.61 4.97
C HIS A 208 -12.64 -40.12 5.66
N ILE A 209 -13.73 -40.04 4.91
CA ILE A 209 -15.03 -39.52 5.36
C ILE A 209 -16.00 -40.69 5.50
N TYR A 210 -16.62 -40.85 6.66
CA TYR A 210 -17.58 -41.93 6.91
C TYR A 210 -18.85 -41.46 7.64
N PRO A 211 -19.99 -42.18 7.52
CA PRO A 211 -21.25 -41.82 8.18
C PRO A 211 -21.17 -41.79 9.71
N GLN A 212 -22.12 -41.09 10.33
CA GLN A 212 -22.30 -41.13 11.78
C GLN A 212 -22.73 -42.54 12.24
N GLY A 213 -22.17 -42.99 13.36
CA GLY A 213 -22.53 -44.26 13.99
C GLY A 213 -21.90 -45.50 13.38
N GLU A 214 -20.99 -45.34 12.41
CA GLU A 214 -20.21 -46.45 11.85
C GLU A 214 -18.80 -46.51 12.44
N ASP A 215 -18.27 -47.73 12.52
CA ASP A 215 -16.86 -47.98 12.75
C ASP A 215 -16.11 -47.98 11.42
N THR A 216 -14.83 -47.61 11.46
CA THR A 216 -13.98 -47.50 10.27
C THR A 216 -12.75 -48.38 10.38
N LEU A 217 -12.33 -48.94 9.25
CA LEU A 217 -11.09 -49.70 9.08
C LEU A 217 -9.91 -48.82 8.64
N VAL A 218 -10.10 -47.50 8.65
CA VAL A 218 -9.08 -46.50 8.32
C VAL A 218 -8.70 -45.75 9.59
N SER A 219 -7.44 -45.83 9.96
CA SER A 219 -6.90 -45.19 11.16
C SER A 219 -6.29 -43.81 10.87
N ASP A 220 -6.38 -42.90 11.85
CA ASP A 220 -5.64 -41.64 11.78
C ASP A 220 -4.14 -41.91 11.75
N ARG A 221 -3.43 -41.21 10.87
CA ARG A 221 -1.98 -41.31 10.76
C ARG A 221 -1.36 -39.92 10.66
N PRO A 222 -0.46 -39.55 11.58
CA PRO A 222 0.22 -38.26 11.52
C PRO A 222 1.10 -38.19 10.27
N LYS A 223 1.50 -36.97 9.95
CA LYS A 223 2.40 -36.66 8.84
C LYS A 223 3.63 -37.57 8.86
N LYS A 224 3.81 -38.34 7.79
CA LYS A 224 4.88 -39.33 7.61
C LYS A 224 5.51 -39.16 6.21
N ASP A 225 6.83 -39.17 6.15
CA ASP A 225 7.54 -39.20 4.87
C ASP A 225 7.37 -40.56 4.20
N ILE A 226 6.81 -40.55 2.99
CA ILE A 226 6.62 -41.72 2.13
C ILE A 226 7.81 -41.84 1.17
N SER A 227 8.25 -40.70 0.63
CA SER A 227 9.45 -40.58 -0.19
C SER A 227 10.11 -39.20 0.00
N PRO A 228 11.29 -38.93 -0.57
CA PRO A 228 11.91 -37.60 -0.52
C PRO A 228 11.05 -36.47 -1.13
N LEU A 229 10.09 -36.83 -1.99
CA LEU A 229 9.19 -35.88 -2.66
C LEU A 229 7.79 -35.87 -2.06
N LEU A 230 7.38 -36.91 -1.34
CA LEU A 230 6.00 -37.10 -0.87
C LEU A 230 5.97 -37.32 0.63
N THR A 231 5.28 -36.42 1.33
CA THR A 231 4.88 -36.62 2.71
C THR A 231 3.37 -36.80 2.77
N SER A 232 2.87 -37.72 3.60
CA SER A 232 1.45 -38.06 3.67
C SER A 232 0.93 -38.06 5.10
N GLU A 233 -0.30 -37.58 5.28
CA GLU A 233 -1.08 -37.71 6.50
C GLU A 233 -2.50 -38.21 6.20
N VAL A 234 -3.07 -38.95 7.14
CA VAL A 234 -4.39 -39.57 7.00
C VAL A 234 -5.27 -39.15 8.16
N HIS A 235 -6.46 -38.67 7.84
CA HIS A 235 -7.44 -38.24 8.82
C HIS A 235 -8.73 -39.04 8.63
N SER A 236 -9.14 -39.77 9.66
CA SER A 236 -10.37 -40.56 9.68
C SER A 236 -11.46 -39.76 10.40
N VAL A 237 -12.43 -39.23 9.66
CA VAL A 237 -13.34 -38.21 10.17
C VAL A 237 -14.79 -38.51 9.81
N ARG A 238 -15.66 -38.42 10.81
CA ARG A 238 -17.11 -38.50 10.60
C ARG A 238 -17.61 -37.35 9.73
N ALA A 239 -18.53 -37.64 8.82
CA ALA A 239 -19.15 -36.64 7.96
C ALA A 239 -19.89 -35.52 8.74
N GLY A 240 -20.19 -34.44 8.03
CA GLY A 240 -20.89 -33.27 8.55
C GLY A 240 -20.02 -32.43 9.49
N ARG A 241 -20.51 -32.12 10.70
CA ARG A 241 -19.85 -31.15 11.60
C ARG A 241 -18.38 -31.46 11.94
N HIS A 242 -18.01 -32.74 12.05
CA HIS A 242 -16.64 -33.12 12.41
C HIS A 242 -15.68 -32.91 11.23
N LEU A 243 -16.14 -33.18 10.01
CA LEU A 243 -15.41 -32.88 8.78
C LEU A 243 -15.18 -31.37 8.63
N ALA A 244 -16.21 -30.56 8.88
CA ALA A 244 -16.10 -29.10 8.87
C ALA A 244 -15.05 -28.60 9.86
N THR A 245 -15.11 -29.07 11.11
CA THR A 245 -14.10 -28.76 12.14
C THR A 245 -12.71 -29.19 11.71
N LYS A 246 -12.55 -30.37 11.11
CA LYS A 246 -11.25 -30.85 10.66
C LYS A 246 -10.67 -29.98 9.55
N LEU A 247 -11.45 -29.66 8.51
CA LEU A 247 -10.96 -28.81 7.41
C LEU A 247 -10.69 -27.38 7.89
N ASN A 248 -11.43 -26.88 8.88
CA ASN A 248 -11.13 -25.60 9.54
C ASN A 248 -9.78 -25.62 10.30
N ILE A 249 -9.42 -26.74 10.93
CA ILE A 249 -8.10 -26.90 11.56
C ILE A 249 -7.01 -27.02 10.48
N LEU A 250 -7.26 -27.81 9.44
CA LEU A 250 -6.32 -27.99 8.34
C LEU A 250 -6.02 -26.67 7.63
N VAL A 251 -7.01 -25.82 7.32
CA VAL A 251 -6.74 -24.52 6.67
C VAL A 251 -5.83 -23.63 7.53
N GLN A 252 -5.98 -23.67 8.85
CA GLN A 252 -5.11 -22.93 9.75
C GLN A 252 -3.67 -23.44 9.71
N GLN A 253 -3.48 -24.75 9.80
CA GLN A 253 -2.15 -25.38 9.73
C GLN A 253 -1.50 -25.20 8.35
N HIS A 254 -2.30 -25.29 7.30
CA HIS A 254 -1.88 -25.26 5.91
C HIS A 254 -1.35 -23.90 5.47
N PHE A 255 -1.85 -22.82 6.09
CA PHE A 255 -1.57 -21.44 5.71
C PHE A 255 -1.13 -20.56 6.88
N ASP A 256 -0.61 -21.16 7.96
CA ASP A 256 -0.10 -20.42 9.11
C ASP A 256 -1.11 -19.41 9.67
N LEU A 257 -2.38 -19.80 9.76
CA LEU A 257 -3.43 -18.93 10.32
C LEU A 257 -3.50 -19.06 11.84
N ALA A 258 -3.84 -17.95 12.49
CA ALA A 258 -4.24 -17.91 13.89
C ALA A 258 -5.72 -17.53 14.00
N SER A 259 -6.29 -17.80 15.17
CA SER A 259 -7.65 -17.43 15.54
C SER A 259 -7.66 -16.29 16.55
N THR A 260 -8.56 -15.32 16.35
CA THR A 260 -8.91 -14.27 17.31
C THR A 260 -10.39 -14.30 17.59
N THR A 261 -10.78 -14.43 18.86
CA THR A 261 -12.17 -14.32 19.31
C THR A 261 -12.41 -12.91 19.87
N ILE A 262 -13.30 -12.17 19.23
CA ILE A 262 -13.70 -10.83 19.66
C ILE A 262 -14.93 -10.96 20.55
N THR A 263 -14.82 -10.46 21.77
CA THR A 263 -15.85 -10.57 22.80
C THR A 263 -16.52 -9.23 23.08
N ASN A 264 -17.65 -9.27 23.77
CA ASN A 264 -18.41 -8.10 24.22
C ASN A 264 -18.87 -7.19 23.07
N ILE A 265 -19.21 -7.77 21.92
CA ILE A 265 -19.75 -7.03 20.79
C ILE A 265 -21.19 -6.60 21.16
N PRO A 266 -21.46 -5.29 21.27
CA PRO A 266 -22.77 -4.81 21.67
C PRO A 266 -23.76 -4.92 20.50
N MET A 267 -24.83 -5.70 20.68
CA MET A 267 -25.88 -5.87 19.67
C MET A 267 -27.25 -5.52 20.25
N LYS A 268 -28.13 -4.95 19.42
CA LYS A 268 -29.55 -4.76 19.75
C LYS A 268 -30.32 -6.05 19.39
N GLU A 269 -31.12 -6.56 20.32
CA GLU A 269 -32.03 -7.67 20.05
C GLU A 269 -33.31 -7.18 19.36
N GLU A 270 -33.77 -7.90 18.33
CA GLU A 270 -34.97 -7.53 17.55
C GLU A 270 -36.27 -7.71 18.35
N GLN A 271 -36.31 -8.68 19.27
CA GLN A 271 -37.52 -8.99 20.05
C GLN A 271 -37.57 -8.22 21.39
N HIS A 272 -36.45 -7.68 21.85
CA HIS A 272 -36.35 -6.94 23.11
C HIS A 272 -35.41 -5.74 22.93
N ALA A 273 -35.93 -4.65 22.35
CA ALA A 273 -35.16 -3.42 22.09
C ALA A 273 -34.53 -2.77 23.35
N ASN A 274 -34.90 -3.23 24.55
CA ASN A 274 -34.39 -2.75 25.83
C ASN A 274 -33.30 -3.64 26.47
N THR A 275 -32.92 -4.77 25.85
CA THR A 275 -31.83 -5.64 26.31
C THR A 275 -30.75 -5.79 25.25
N SER A 276 -29.51 -5.49 25.63
CA SER A 276 -28.32 -5.77 24.81
C SER A 276 -27.67 -7.06 25.29
N ALA A 277 -27.49 -8.02 24.39
CA ALA A 277 -26.68 -9.21 24.64
C ALA A 277 -25.27 -9.03 24.03
N ASN A 278 -24.27 -9.60 24.71
CA ASN A 278 -22.90 -9.63 24.24
C ASN A 278 -22.68 -10.91 23.43
N TYR A 279 -22.11 -10.77 22.25
CA TYR A 279 -21.79 -11.88 21.37
C TYR A 279 -20.28 -11.93 21.10
N ASP A 280 -19.83 -13.13 20.78
CA ASP A 280 -18.46 -13.41 20.42
C ASP A 280 -18.36 -13.75 18.92
N VAL A 281 -17.34 -13.25 18.25
CA VAL A 281 -17.07 -13.54 16.84
C VAL A 281 -15.64 -14.03 16.70
N GLU A 282 -15.46 -15.21 16.10
CA GLU A 282 -14.16 -15.76 15.78
C GLU A 282 -13.73 -15.35 14.37
N LEU A 283 -12.50 -14.84 14.25
CA LEU A 283 -11.85 -14.46 13.01
C LEU A 283 -10.56 -15.26 12.82
N LEU A 284 -10.31 -15.70 11.59
CA LEU A 284 -9.06 -16.28 11.15
C LEU A 284 -8.24 -15.24 10.37
N HIS A 285 -6.93 -15.26 10.55
CA HIS A 285 -5.99 -14.37 9.86
C HIS A 285 -4.58 -14.95 9.91
N HIS A 286 -3.62 -14.37 9.18
CA HIS A 286 -2.22 -14.80 9.27
C HIS A 286 -1.73 -14.70 10.73
N ARG A 287 -0.99 -15.70 11.21
CA ARG A 287 -0.47 -15.77 12.58
C ARG A 287 0.41 -14.59 12.98
N ASP A 288 0.95 -13.89 11.99
CA ASP A 288 1.88 -12.78 12.19
C ASP A 288 1.25 -11.57 12.88
N ALA A 289 -0.08 -11.47 12.87
CA ALA A 289 -0.82 -10.51 13.70
C ALA A 289 -0.51 -10.68 15.21
N HIS A 290 -0.18 -11.90 15.64
CA HIS A 290 0.07 -12.23 17.05
C HIS A 290 1.55 -12.40 17.40
N LEU A 291 2.49 -12.05 16.50
CA LEU A 291 3.93 -12.23 16.75
C LEU A 291 4.41 -11.59 18.05
N GLU A 292 3.89 -10.42 18.39
CA GLU A 292 4.25 -9.73 19.64
C GLU A 292 3.78 -10.49 20.89
N PHE A 293 2.67 -11.22 20.80
CA PHE A 293 2.16 -12.07 21.89
C PHE A 293 3.01 -13.32 22.06
N PHE A 294 3.41 -13.95 20.95
CA PHE A 294 4.29 -15.11 20.95
C PHE A 294 5.68 -14.78 21.51
N LYS A 295 6.27 -13.65 21.12
CA LYS A 295 7.61 -13.23 21.57
C LYS A 295 7.66 -12.87 23.05
N SER A 296 6.60 -12.26 23.57
CA SER A 296 6.55 -11.80 24.97
C SER A 296 6.23 -12.95 25.96
N GLY A 297 5.88 -14.14 25.47
CA GLY A 297 5.40 -15.24 26.33
C GLY A 297 4.00 -14.97 26.94
N ASP A 298 3.32 -13.93 26.47
CA ASP A 298 2.08 -13.37 27.02
C ASP A 298 0.81 -14.10 26.53
N LEU A 299 0.95 -15.30 25.96
CA LEU A 299 -0.18 -16.16 25.57
C LEU A 299 -1.16 -16.36 26.74
N HIS A 300 -0.65 -16.57 27.96
CA HIS A 300 -1.47 -16.67 29.16
C HIS A 300 -2.16 -15.35 29.57
N MET A 301 -1.65 -14.20 29.13
CA MET A 301 -2.15 -12.87 29.47
C MET A 301 -3.20 -12.35 28.49
N ALA A 302 -3.22 -12.82 27.24
CA ALA A 302 -4.23 -12.46 26.24
C ALA A 302 -5.52 -13.30 26.33
N GLY A 303 -5.70 -14.07 27.41
CA GLY A 303 -6.89 -14.90 27.62
C GLY A 303 -7.06 -15.96 26.54
N THR A 304 -6.16 -16.94 26.47
CA THR A 304 -6.36 -18.14 25.65
C THR A 304 -7.59 -18.89 26.16
N SER A 305 -8.68 -18.90 25.40
CA SER A 305 -9.85 -19.74 25.69
C SER A 305 -9.76 -21.01 24.86
N THR A 306 -9.65 -22.16 25.51
CA THR A 306 -9.87 -23.46 24.85
C THR A 306 -11.38 -23.68 24.74
N ARG A 307 -11.96 -23.53 23.54
CA ARG A 307 -13.32 -24.04 23.29
C ARG A 307 -13.28 -25.55 23.08
N GLU A 308 -14.43 -26.19 23.28
CA GLU A 308 -14.64 -27.65 23.33
C GLU A 308 -13.77 -28.42 22.33
N ASN A 309 -13.01 -29.39 22.86
CA ASN A 309 -12.06 -30.31 22.22
C ASN A 309 -10.56 -30.00 22.33
N GLY A 310 -10.12 -28.92 22.99
CA GLY A 310 -8.71 -28.75 23.40
C GLY A 310 -7.67 -28.68 22.27
N LEU A 311 -8.11 -28.59 21.02
CA LEU A 311 -7.27 -28.63 19.81
C LEU A 311 -7.11 -27.27 19.12
N LYS A 312 -7.90 -26.26 19.50
CA LYS A 312 -7.90 -24.92 18.86
C LYS A 312 -7.61 -23.84 19.89
N GLU A 313 -6.46 -23.18 19.73
CA GLU A 313 -6.05 -22.03 20.52
C GLU A 313 -6.54 -20.75 19.83
N THR A 314 -7.22 -19.87 20.57
CA THR A 314 -7.71 -18.58 20.08
C THR A 314 -7.34 -17.48 21.06
N ILE A 315 -6.93 -16.33 20.52
CA ILE A 315 -6.64 -15.14 21.31
C ILE A 315 -7.93 -14.37 21.55
N THR A 316 -8.23 -14.07 22.82
CA THR A 316 -9.44 -13.33 23.17
C THR A 316 -9.15 -11.83 23.21
N LEU A 317 -9.85 -11.05 22.38
CA LEU A 317 -9.79 -9.60 22.42
C LEU A 317 -11.18 -9.03 22.71
N LYS A 318 -11.23 -7.94 23.46
CA LYS A 318 -12.49 -7.31 23.86
C LYS A 318 -12.79 -6.09 23.00
N TRP A 319 -14.02 -6.02 22.49
CA TRP A 319 -14.52 -4.84 21.79
C TRP A 319 -14.41 -3.58 22.66
N CYS A 320 -13.79 -2.53 22.13
CA CYS A 320 -13.85 -1.20 22.71
C CYS A 320 -14.70 -0.27 21.85
N THR A 321 -15.73 0.31 22.47
CA THR A 321 -16.63 1.26 21.81
C THR A 321 -15.83 2.44 21.23
N PRO A 322 -15.94 2.69 19.91
CA PRO A 322 -15.25 3.81 19.27
C PRO A 322 -15.68 5.13 19.91
N ARG A 323 -14.73 5.95 20.36
CA ARG A 323 -15.01 7.31 20.84
C ARG A 323 -15.32 8.21 19.63
N THR A 324 -16.20 9.18 19.80
CA THR A 324 -16.60 10.12 18.73
C THR A 324 -15.44 10.97 18.20
N ASN A 325 -14.40 11.20 19.02
CA ASN A 325 -13.16 11.90 18.64
C ASN A 325 -11.95 10.99 18.91
N GLY A 326 -11.84 9.88 18.16
CA GLY A 326 -10.69 8.98 18.24
C GLY A 326 -9.43 9.56 17.60
N ILE A 327 -8.29 8.90 17.82
CA ILE A 327 -7.06 9.19 17.07
C ILE A 327 -7.31 8.78 15.61
N GLU A 328 -7.11 9.70 14.67
CA GLU A 328 -7.36 9.43 13.23
C GLU A 328 -6.25 8.57 12.59
N LEU A 329 -5.01 8.72 13.06
CA LEU A 329 -3.84 7.99 12.57
C LEU A 329 -3.19 7.18 13.68
N HIS A 330 -3.38 5.86 13.65
CA HIS A 330 -2.75 4.93 14.58
C HIS A 330 -1.41 4.42 14.03
N TYR A 331 -0.38 4.37 14.88
CA TYR A 331 0.87 3.70 14.55
C TYR A 331 0.63 2.18 14.49
N CYS A 332 0.75 1.63 13.29
CA CYS A 332 0.45 0.24 12.96
C CYS A 332 1.73 -0.46 12.50
N THR A 333 2.07 -1.59 13.13
CA THR A 333 3.26 -2.39 12.80
C THR A 333 2.98 -3.48 11.77
N GLY A 334 1.70 -3.78 11.51
CA GLY A 334 1.27 -4.72 10.47
C GLY A 334 -0.25 -4.76 10.33
N ALA A 335 -0.74 -5.02 9.11
CA ALA A 335 -2.17 -5.15 8.83
C ALA A 335 -2.43 -6.46 8.07
N TYR A 336 -3.32 -7.28 8.60
CA TYR A 336 -3.58 -8.63 8.10
C TYR A 336 -5.05 -8.80 7.74
N ARG A 337 -5.35 -9.35 6.57
CA ARG A 337 -6.72 -9.68 6.18
C ARG A 337 -7.31 -10.72 7.12
N ILE A 338 -8.61 -10.63 7.33
CA ILE A 338 -9.36 -11.53 8.20
C ILE A 338 -10.42 -12.31 7.41
N SER A 339 -10.82 -13.46 7.92
CA SER A 339 -12.00 -14.20 7.50
C SER A 339 -12.79 -14.66 8.73
N PRO A 340 -14.07 -14.30 8.89
CA PRO A 340 -14.89 -14.81 10.00
C PRO A 340 -15.09 -16.33 9.87
N THR A 341 -14.97 -17.09 10.96
CA THR A 341 -15.22 -18.56 10.92
C THR A 341 -16.67 -18.87 10.55
N ASP A 342 -17.63 -18.17 11.18
CA ASP A 342 -19.06 -18.30 10.88
C ASP A 342 -19.58 -17.03 10.21
N VAL A 343 -19.30 -16.87 8.91
CA VAL A 343 -19.57 -15.64 8.15
C VAL A 343 -21.04 -15.22 8.16
N ASN A 344 -21.96 -16.19 8.09
CA ASN A 344 -23.41 -15.94 8.01
C ASN A 344 -24.10 -15.86 9.37
N SER A 345 -23.37 -16.04 10.48
CA SER A 345 -23.97 -15.87 11.80
C SER A 345 -24.39 -14.41 12.01
N ARG A 346 -25.48 -14.19 12.77
CA ARG A 346 -25.94 -12.83 13.12
C ARG A 346 -24.81 -11.99 13.76
N PRO A 347 -24.02 -12.51 14.72
CA PRO A 347 -22.91 -11.74 15.30
C PRO A 347 -21.84 -11.33 14.29
N SER A 348 -21.37 -12.27 13.45
CA SER A 348 -20.36 -11.98 12.42
C SER A 348 -20.87 -11.00 11.38
N SER A 349 -22.11 -11.16 10.91
CA SER A 349 -22.76 -10.24 9.98
C SER A 349 -22.87 -8.83 10.56
N CYS A 350 -23.23 -8.68 11.83
CA CYS A 350 -23.29 -7.36 12.47
C CYS A 350 -21.91 -6.72 12.59
N LEU A 351 -20.89 -7.48 13.00
CA LEU A 351 -19.51 -6.99 13.10
C LEU A 351 -18.96 -6.56 11.74
N THR A 352 -19.06 -7.41 10.73
CA THR A 352 -18.51 -7.15 9.39
C THR A 352 -19.21 -5.97 8.72
N ASN A 353 -20.55 -5.91 8.75
CA ASN A 353 -21.28 -4.75 8.19
C ASN A 353 -20.97 -3.44 8.94
N PHE A 354 -20.75 -3.49 10.26
CA PHE A 354 -20.32 -2.32 11.02
C PHE A 354 -18.98 -1.77 10.49
N LEU A 355 -18.04 -2.67 10.18
CA LEU A 355 -16.72 -2.32 9.64
C LEU A 355 -16.80 -1.84 8.19
N LEU A 356 -17.58 -2.53 7.35
CA LEU A 356 -17.77 -2.19 5.93
C LEU A 356 -18.42 -0.81 5.74
N ASN A 357 -19.20 -0.34 6.71
CA ASN A 357 -19.75 1.02 6.74
C ASN A 357 -18.71 2.11 7.10
N GLY A 358 -17.42 1.78 7.15
CA GLY A 358 -16.31 2.72 7.35
C GLY A 358 -15.97 3.00 8.81
N ARG A 359 -16.59 2.30 9.76
CA ARG A 359 -16.23 2.42 11.19
C ARG A 359 -15.11 1.46 11.53
N SER A 360 -14.22 1.87 12.44
CA SER A 360 -13.17 1.01 12.97
C SER A 360 -13.47 0.62 14.42
N VAL A 361 -12.91 -0.52 14.86
CA VAL A 361 -13.11 -1.07 16.20
C VAL A 361 -11.75 -1.26 16.86
N LEU A 362 -11.56 -0.66 18.03
CA LEU A 362 -10.37 -0.91 18.85
C LEU A 362 -10.57 -2.18 19.67
N LEU A 363 -9.49 -2.94 19.86
CA LEU A 363 -9.50 -4.23 20.52
C LEU A 363 -8.56 -4.21 21.75
N GLU A 364 -9.16 -4.45 22.91
CA GLU A 364 -8.51 -4.46 24.22
C GLU A 364 -8.06 -5.89 24.57
N GLN A 365 -6.83 -6.02 25.08
CA GLN A 365 -6.36 -7.26 25.71
C GLN A 365 -7.00 -7.40 27.10
N PRO A 366 -7.68 -8.52 27.41
CA PRO A 366 -8.18 -8.77 28.75
C PRO A 366 -7.01 -8.92 29.73
N ARG A 367 -6.87 -8.05 30.73
CA ARG A 367 -5.86 -8.19 31.80
C ARG A 367 -6.54 -8.36 33.16
N LYS A 368 -5.98 -9.23 34.02
CA LYS A 368 -6.48 -9.45 35.38
C LYS A 368 -6.31 -8.22 36.29
N LEU A 369 -5.22 -7.47 36.10
CA LEU A 369 -4.84 -6.26 36.85
C LEU A 369 -4.09 -5.29 35.91
N GLY A 370 -4.31 -3.98 36.07
CA GLY A 370 -3.61 -2.93 35.33
C GLY A 370 -4.50 -2.03 34.47
N SER A 371 -3.88 -1.08 33.77
CA SER A 371 -4.56 -0.21 32.81
C SER A 371 -4.98 -1.00 31.56
N LYS A 372 -6.02 -0.51 30.88
CA LYS A 372 -6.49 -1.09 29.61
C LYS A 372 -5.40 -0.99 28.56
N VAL A 373 -5.18 -2.08 27.83
CA VAL A 373 -4.20 -2.12 26.73
C VAL A 373 -4.92 -2.40 25.43
N ILE A 374 -4.92 -1.40 24.55
CA ILE A 374 -5.36 -1.55 23.17
C ILE A 374 -4.18 -2.08 22.37
N SER A 375 -4.36 -3.23 21.72
CA SER A 375 -3.29 -3.89 20.96
C SER A 375 -3.61 -4.04 19.49
N HIS A 376 -4.90 -3.98 19.13
CA HIS A 376 -5.35 -4.23 17.79
C HIS A 376 -6.48 -3.29 17.39
N MET A 377 -6.70 -3.17 16.08
CA MET A 377 -7.83 -2.47 15.51
C MET A 377 -8.36 -3.21 14.29
N LEU A 378 -9.68 -3.36 14.18
CA LEU A 378 -10.33 -3.78 12.94
C LEU A 378 -10.75 -2.56 12.14
N SER A 379 -10.44 -2.57 10.85
CA SER A 379 -10.77 -1.47 9.95
C SER A 379 -10.97 -1.98 8.52
N SER A 380 -11.93 -1.40 7.81
CA SER A 380 -12.20 -1.70 6.40
C SER A 380 -11.44 -0.74 5.48
N HIS A 381 -10.83 -1.28 4.44
CA HIS A 381 -10.11 -0.55 3.39
C HIS A 381 -10.69 -0.98 2.04
N GLY A 382 -11.53 -0.13 1.44
CA GLY A 382 -12.10 -0.42 0.11
C GLY A 382 -12.99 -1.66 0.03
N GLY A 383 -13.61 -2.07 1.14
CA GLY A 383 -14.45 -3.28 1.21
C GLY A 383 -13.74 -4.51 1.76
N GLU A 384 -12.42 -4.44 1.99
CA GLU A 384 -11.63 -5.51 2.62
C GLU A 384 -11.36 -5.19 4.10
N ILE A 385 -11.54 -6.17 4.98
CA ILE A 385 -11.36 -5.97 6.43
C ILE A 385 -9.96 -6.44 6.85
N PHE A 386 -9.27 -5.58 7.60
CA PHE A 386 -7.94 -5.85 8.13
C PHE A 386 -7.93 -5.77 9.66
N LEU A 387 -7.16 -6.68 10.26
CA LEU A 387 -6.69 -6.63 11.64
C LEU A 387 -5.34 -5.92 11.67
N HIS A 388 -5.36 -4.70 12.20
CA HIS A 388 -4.18 -3.86 12.41
C HIS A 388 -3.57 -4.17 13.77
N VAL A 389 -2.25 -4.39 13.79
CA VAL A 389 -1.44 -4.57 15.01
C VAL A 389 -0.95 -3.20 15.45
N LEU A 390 -1.34 -2.80 16.66
CA LEU A 390 -1.00 -1.51 17.24
C LEU A 390 0.11 -1.69 18.28
N ASN A 391 1.00 -0.71 18.35
CA ASN A 391 2.01 -0.70 19.40
C ASN A 391 1.35 -0.43 20.77
N SER A 392 1.36 -1.44 21.64
CA SER A 392 0.91 -1.32 23.03
C SER A 392 2.00 -0.89 24.01
N ASN A 393 3.26 -0.88 23.57
CA ASN A 393 4.39 -0.54 24.41
C ASN A 393 4.61 0.97 24.47
N ARG A 394 5.32 1.41 25.52
CA ARG A 394 5.77 2.80 25.65
C ARG A 394 6.58 3.17 24.41
N SER A 395 6.17 4.24 23.74
CA SER A 395 6.87 4.71 22.53
C SER A 395 8.25 5.22 22.93
N THR A 396 9.29 4.83 22.18
CA THR A 396 10.62 5.44 22.30
C THR A 396 10.65 6.90 21.83
N LEU A 397 9.57 7.36 21.18
CA LEU A 397 9.36 8.72 20.70
C LEU A 397 8.36 9.50 21.57
N GLU A 398 8.05 9.01 22.76
CA GLU A 398 7.32 9.82 23.73
C GLU A 398 8.15 11.04 24.16
N ASP A 399 7.48 12.11 24.59
CA ASP A 399 8.13 13.35 25.02
C ASP A 399 9.17 13.89 24.02
N PRO A 400 8.77 14.16 22.75
CA PRO A 400 9.70 14.68 21.76
C PRO A 400 10.20 16.08 22.15
N PRO A 401 11.42 16.48 21.71
CA PRO A 401 11.93 17.82 21.96
C PRO A 401 10.94 18.90 21.52
N SER A 402 10.83 19.96 22.33
CA SER A 402 9.92 21.06 22.02
C SER A 402 10.30 21.73 20.70
N ILE A 403 9.33 21.89 19.80
CA ILE A 403 9.50 22.60 18.53
C ILE A 403 10.03 24.03 18.77
N SER A 404 9.63 24.69 19.86
CA SER A 404 10.04 26.07 20.18
C SER A 404 11.51 26.20 20.62
N GLU A 405 12.12 25.10 21.05
CA GLU A 405 13.52 25.03 21.49
C GLU A 405 14.45 24.56 20.37
N GLY A 406 13.90 23.93 19.33
CA GLY A 406 14.63 23.48 18.15
C GLY A 406 14.96 24.58 17.14
N CYS A 407 15.54 24.15 16.02
CA CYS A 407 15.87 25.03 14.90
C CYS A 407 14.61 25.72 14.35
N GLY A 408 14.62 27.05 14.29
CA GLY A 408 13.47 27.83 13.83
C GLY A 408 12.33 27.94 14.86
N GLY A 409 12.45 27.40 16.07
CA GLY A 409 11.41 27.41 17.10
C GLY A 409 11.05 28.80 17.66
N ARG A 410 11.93 29.79 17.44
CA ARG A 410 11.71 31.19 17.83
C ARG A 410 11.07 32.04 16.75
N VAL A 411 10.90 31.50 15.54
CA VAL A 411 10.22 32.18 14.43
C VAL A 411 8.72 32.10 14.69
N THR A 412 8.05 33.26 14.69
CA THR A 412 6.64 33.37 15.09
C THR A 412 5.66 33.56 13.93
N ASP A 413 6.17 33.80 12.73
CA ASP A 413 5.40 34.24 11.57
C ASP A 413 5.50 33.26 10.39
N TYR A 414 5.56 31.95 10.67
CA TYR A 414 5.49 30.93 9.62
C TYR A 414 4.18 31.02 8.82
N ARG A 415 4.28 30.79 7.51
CA ARG A 415 3.13 30.73 6.59
C ARG A 415 2.42 29.37 6.64
N ILE A 416 1.99 28.96 7.84
CA ILE A 416 1.39 27.64 8.09
C ILE A 416 0.10 27.46 7.27
N THR A 417 -0.76 28.47 7.20
CA THR A 417 -2.01 28.42 6.44
C THR A 417 -1.75 28.19 4.95
N ASP A 418 -0.88 29.01 4.35
CA ASP A 418 -0.53 28.93 2.94
C ASP A 418 0.16 27.60 2.60
N PHE A 419 1.04 27.11 3.48
CA PHE A 419 1.65 25.79 3.29
C PHE A 419 0.61 24.66 3.40
N GLY A 420 -0.38 24.81 4.29
CA GLY A 420 -1.51 23.89 4.39
C GLY A 420 -2.37 23.85 3.13
N GLU A 421 -2.56 24.98 2.45
CA GLU A 421 -3.22 25.04 1.14
C GLU A 421 -2.36 24.40 0.05
N PHE A 422 -1.06 24.70 0.02
CA PHE A 422 -0.09 24.04 -0.85
C PHE A 422 -0.14 22.51 -0.71
N MET A 423 -0.18 21.97 0.52
CA MET A 423 -0.33 20.54 0.76
C MET A 423 -1.65 19.99 0.20
N LYS A 424 -2.76 20.74 0.34
CA LYS A 424 -4.08 20.33 -0.17
C LYS A 424 -4.12 20.27 -1.70
N GLU A 425 -3.48 21.20 -2.38
CA GLU A 425 -3.38 21.28 -3.85
C GLU A 425 -2.45 20.21 -4.44
N ASN A 426 -1.50 19.71 -3.66
CA ASN A 426 -0.53 18.70 -4.07
C ASN A 426 -0.83 17.30 -3.50
N ARG A 427 -2.09 17.01 -3.17
CA ARG A 427 -2.52 15.66 -2.75
C ARG A 427 -2.34 14.66 -3.89
N LEU A 428 -1.81 13.48 -3.56
CA LEU A 428 -1.69 12.39 -4.50
C LEU A 428 -3.06 11.77 -4.78
N THR A 429 -3.25 11.33 -6.02
CA THR A 429 -4.42 10.56 -6.45
C THR A 429 -3.97 9.32 -7.22
N PRO A 430 -4.57 8.14 -6.96
CA PRO A 430 -4.28 6.94 -7.76
C PRO A 430 -4.64 7.17 -9.24
N VAL A 431 -3.77 6.71 -10.15
CA VAL A 431 -4.03 6.70 -11.59
C VAL A 431 -4.12 5.25 -12.04
N SER A 432 -5.17 4.91 -12.79
CA SER A 432 -5.35 3.56 -13.33
C SER A 432 -4.17 3.18 -14.24
N GLU A 433 -3.71 1.94 -14.16
CA GLU A 433 -2.66 1.44 -15.06
C GLU A 433 -3.10 1.49 -16.53
N SER A 434 -4.40 1.29 -16.81
CA SER A 434 -4.95 1.32 -18.17
C SER A 434 -4.97 2.71 -18.82
N SER A 435 -4.80 3.79 -18.04
CA SER A 435 -4.75 5.16 -18.56
C SER A 435 -3.33 5.72 -18.63
N HIS A 436 -2.32 4.92 -18.27
CA HIS A 436 -0.92 5.32 -18.37
C HIS A 436 -0.34 4.94 -19.73
N ASP A 437 0.08 5.94 -20.50
CA ASP A 437 0.89 5.72 -21.69
C ASP A 437 2.33 5.40 -21.24
N PRO A 438 2.90 4.23 -21.61
CA PRO A 438 4.25 3.83 -21.22
C PRO A 438 5.35 4.79 -21.64
N SER A 439 5.09 5.65 -22.65
CA SER A 439 6.02 6.69 -23.09
C SER A 439 6.04 7.93 -22.20
N LEU A 440 5.04 8.08 -21.32
CA LEU A 440 4.92 9.21 -20.40
C LEU A 440 5.60 8.91 -19.06
N LYS A 441 6.05 9.99 -18.40
CA LYS A 441 6.60 9.91 -17.04
C LYS A 441 5.60 9.25 -16.09
N LEU A 442 6.13 8.47 -15.14
CA LEU A 442 5.34 7.86 -14.07
C LEU A 442 4.56 8.94 -13.30
N PRO A 443 3.32 8.67 -12.85
CA PRO A 443 2.50 9.65 -12.13
C PRO A 443 3.21 10.24 -10.90
N ILE A 444 3.96 9.42 -10.17
CA ILE A 444 4.73 9.85 -8.99
C ILE A 444 5.84 10.85 -9.35
N GLU A 445 6.52 10.64 -10.48
CA GLU A 445 7.56 11.56 -10.96
C GLU A 445 6.95 12.88 -11.44
N ARG A 446 5.73 12.86 -12.00
CA ARG A 446 4.98 14.08 -12.32
C ARG A 446 4.62 14.86 -11.06
N GLY A 447 4.14 14.18 -10.01
CA GLY A 447 3.86 14.80 -8.72
C GLY A 447 5.11 15.41 -8.09
N LYS A 448 6.24 14.70 -8.12
CA LYS A 448 7.54 15.21 -7.65
C LYS A 448 8.00 16.43 -8.45
N ALA A 449 7.89 16.40 -9.77
CA ALA A 449 8.23 17.54 -10.63
C ALA A 449 7.30 18.75 -10.39
N GLN A 450 6.04 18.51 -10.04
CA GLN A 450 5.12 19.58 -9.65
C GLN A 450 5.57 20.27 -8.37
N LEU A 451 5.92 19.50 -7.32
CA LEU A 451 6.43 20.05 -6.06
C LEU A 451 7.70 20.87 -6.29
N GLU A 452 8.63 20.39 -7.12
CA GLU A 452 9.84 21.14 -7.49
C GLU A 452 9.49 22.51 -8.07
N ARG A 453 8.61 22.56 -9.07
CA ARG A 453 8.19 23.83 -9.68
C ARG A 453 7.56 24.76 -8.66
N HIS A 454 6.61 24.28 -7.87
CA HIS A 454 5.86 25.12 -6.92
C HIS A 454 6.72 25.60 -5.74
N THR A 455 7.90 25.02 -5.52
CA THR A 455 8.80 25.38 -4.42
C THR A 455 10.06 26.13 -4.84
N ARG A 456 10.24 26.44 -6.14
CA ARG A 456 11.39 27.23 -6.63
C ARG A 456 11.51 28.60 -5.97
N TYR A 457 10.38 29.24 -5.67
CA TYR A 457 10.32 30.47 -4.89
C TYR A 457 9.15 30.39 -3.90
N TRP A 458 9.43 29.89 -2.69
CA TRP A 458 8.43 29.70 -1.64
C TRP A 458 8.95 30.19 -0.28
N PRO A 459 8.82 31.50 0.04
CA PRO A 459 9.23 32.05 1.33
C PRO A 459 8.45 31.42 2.48
N MET A 460 9.14 30.93 3.51
CA MET A 460 8.54 30.15 4.60
C MET A 460 7.87 30.99 5.69
N ILE A 461 8.24 32.26 5.81
CA ILE A 461 7.72 33.18 6.83
C ILE A 461 7.11 34.42 6.18
N ILE A 462 6.10 34.99 6.84
CA ILE A 462 5.32 36.13 6.36
C ILE A 462 6.24 37.33 6.13
N SER A 463 7.23 37.53 7.00
CA SER A 463 8.16 38.66 6.90
C SER A 463 9.19 38.58 5.76
N GLN A 464 9.36 37.41 5.13
CA GLN A 464 10.29 37.23 4.00
C GLN A 464 9.66 37.53 2.64
N THR A 465 8.36 37.81 2.59
CA THR A 465 7.63 38.05 1.35
C THR A 465 6.74 39.27 1.44
N THR A 466 6.65 40.00 0.32
CA THR A 466 5.66 41.05 0.11
C THR A 466 4.58 40.55 -0.84
N ILE A 467 4.98 39.94 -1.95
CA ILE A 467 4.06 39.57 -3.04
C ILE A 467 3.05 38.49 -2.61
N PHE A 468 3.45 37.53 -1.76
CA PHE A 468 2.52 36.50 -1.31
C PHE A 468 1.57 36.98 -0.20
N ASN A 469 1.82 38.15 0.40
CA ASN A 469 0.90 38.81 1.32
C ASN A 469 -0.12 39.71 0.57
N MET A 470 -0.03 39.80 -0.76
CA MET A 470 -0.88 40.64 -1.60
C MET A 470 -1.90 39.83 -2.38
N GLN A 471 -3.19 40.03 -2.09
CA GLN A 471 -4.29 39.41 -2.85
C GLN A 471 -4.26 39.78 -4.35
N ALA A 472 -3.75 40.97 -4.67
CA ALA A 472 -3.60 41.41 -6.06
C ALA A 472 -2.66 40.51 -6.89
N VAL A 473 -1.70 39.83 -6.26
CA VAL A 473 -0.68 39.01 -6.94
C VAL A 473 -1.11 37.55 -7.10
N VAL A 474 -2.07 37.07 -6.30
CA VAL A 474 -2.53 35.66 -6.28
C VAL A 474 -2.82 35.09 -7.69
N PRO A 475 -3.53 35.80 -8.60
CA PRO A 475 -3.80 35.27 -9.93
C PRO A 475 -2.53 34.97 -10.74
N LEU A 476 -1.48 35.79 -10.61
CA LEU A 476 -0.21 35.54 -11.30
C LEU A 476 0.58 34.42 -10.61
N ALA A 477 0.67 34.46 -9.27
CA ALA A 477 1.45 33.51 -8.49
C ALA A 477 0.99 32.05 -8.66
N LEU A 478 -0.32 31.81 -8.73
CA LEU A 478 -0.88 30.47 -8.96
C LEU A 478 -0.65 29.96 -10.39
N LEU A 479 -0.59 30.87 -11.37
CA LEU A 479 -0.48 30.50 -12.79
C LEU A 479 0.96 30.27 -13.20
N ILE A 480 1.89 31.10 -12.74
CA ILE A 480 3.29 31.08 -13.22
C ILE A 480 4.04 29.79 -12.88
N VAL A 481 3.55 29.01 -11.92
CA VAL A 481 4.12 27.72 -11.49
C VAL A 481 3.66 26.52 -12.33
N LYS A 482 2.68 26.73 -13.23
CA LYS A 482 2.18 25.68 -14.14
C LYS A 482 3.29 25.22 -15.09
N GLU A 483 3.16 23.99 -15.60
CA GLU A 483 4.10 23.45 -16.59
C GLU A 483 4.03 24.22 -17.92
N THR A 484 2.82 24.61 -18.31
CA THR A 484 2.56 25.43 -19.50
C THR A 484 1.47 26.45 -19.21
N LEU A 485 1.58 27.65 -19.77
CA LEU A 485 0.52 28.67 -19.72
C LEU A 485 -0.34 28.60 -20.97
N THR A 486 -1.63 28.92 -20.86
CA THR A 486 -2.52 29.24 -21.99
C THR A 486 -2.43 30.74 -22.34
N GLU A 487 -3.00 31.19 -23.47
CA GLU A 487 -3.06 32.64 -23.77
C GLU A 487 -3.92 33.40 -22.75
N GLU A 488 -4.95 32.76 -22.20
CA GLU A 488 -5.78 33.34 -21.12
C GLU A 488 -4.99 33.47 -19.82
N ASP A 489 -4.18 32.47 -19.48
CA ASP A 489 -3.28 32.55 -18.32
C ASP A 489 -2.31 33.73 -18.47
N VAL A 490 -1.71 33.90 -19.67
CA VAL A 490 -0.80 35.03 -19.96
C VAL A 490 -1.52 36.36 -19.81
N LEU A 491 -2.72 36.50 -20.36
CA LEU A 491 -3.53 37.73 -20.23
C LEU A 491 -3.85 38.03 -18.77
N THR A 492 -4.15 37.01 -17.97
CA THR A 492 -4.42 37.15 -16.54
C THR A 492 -3.17 37.64 -15.79
N CYS A 493 -2.01 37.05 -16.06
CA CYS A 493 -0.74 37.51 -15.53
C CYS A 493 -0.44 38.98 -15.91
N GLN A 494 -0.65 39.36 -17.17
CA GLN A 494 -0.45 40.75 -17.63
C GLN A 494 -1.40 41.73 -16.95
N LYS A 495 -2.68 41.36 -16.80
CA LYS A 495 -3.66 42.17 -16.04
C LYS A 495 -3.21 42.37 -14.59
N THR A 496 -2.70 41.33 -13.93
CA THR A 496 -2.12 41.46 -12.59
C THR A 496 -0.97 42.45 -12.58
N VAL A 497 -0.04 42.39 -13.54
CA VAL A 497 1.07 43.35 -13.66
C VAL A 497 0.56 44.79 -13.82
N TYR A 498 -0.41 45.03 -14.72
CA TYR A 498 -0.96 46.37 -14.91
C TYR A 498 -1.70 46.90 -13.68
N ASN A 499 -2.41 46.03 -12.93
CA ASN A 499 -3.03 46.42 -11.67
C ASN A 499 -1.96 46.87 -10.64
N LEU A 500 -0.81 46.20 -10.58
CA LEU A 500 0.29 46.61 -9.69
C LEU A 500 0.90 47.95 -10.10
N VAL A 501 1.01 48.24 -11.40
CA VAL A 501 1.42 49.57 -11.90
C VAL A 501 0.43 50.64 -11.46
N ASP A 502 -0.86 50.37 -11.53
CA ASP A 502 -1.88 51.31 -11.08
C ASP A 502 -1.86 51.52 -9.57
N MET A 503 -1.57 50.47 -8.78
CA MET A 503 -1.35 50.59 -7.33
C MET A 503 -0.14 51.47 -7.01
N GLU A 504 0.99 51.29 -7.72
CA GLU A 504 2.19 52.13 -7.58
C GLU A 504 1.91 53.59 -7.92
N ARG A 505 1.19 53.85 -9.02
CA ARG A 505 0.78 55.21 -9.41
C ARG A 505 -0.11 55.89 -8.38
N LYS A 506 -1.00 55.14 -7.73
CA LYS A 506 -1.86 55.61 -6.65
C LYS A 506 -1.13 55.70 -5.31
N ASN A 507 0.09 55.18 -5.23
CA ASN A 507 0.91 55.13 -4.03
C ASN A 507 0.27 54.32 -2.89
N ASP A 508 -0.45 53.25 -3.28
CA ASP A 508 -1.21 52.40 -2.36
C ASP A 508 -0.29 51.69 -1.35
N PRO A 509 -0.76 51.41 -0.12
CA PRO A 509 0.02 50.67 0.87
C PRO A 509 0.31 49.22 0.49
N LEU A 510 1.56 48.79 0.71
CA LEU A 510 1.99 47.40 0.59
C LEU A 510 2.19 46.74 1.96
N PRO A 511 1.89 45.43 2.10
CA PRO A 511 2.05 44.66 3.34
C PRO A 511 3.51 44.25 3.57
N ILE A 512 4.42 45.21 3.72
CA ILE A 512 5.84 44.94 3.96
C ILE A 512 6.09 44.80 5.46
N SER A 513 6.77 43.72 5.84
CA SER A 513 7.13 43.49 7.24
C SER A 513 8.26 44.42 7.69
N THR A 514 8.01 45.21 8.74
CA THR A 514 8.99 46.12 9.36
C THR A 514 9.69 45.51 10.57
N VAL A 515 9.65 44.18 10.73
CA VAL A 515 10.21 43.49 11.89
C VAL A 515 11.71 43.81 12.03
N GLY A 516 12.08 44.43 13.16
CA GLY A 516 13.46 44.79 13.50
C GLY A 516 13.89 46.23 13.19
N SER A 517 13.08 47.02 12.45
CA SER A 517 13.45 48.41 12.12
C SER A 517 12.94 49.39 13.19
N ARG A 518 13.78 49.78 14.16
CA ARG A 518 13.52 50.97 14.99
C ARG A 518 13.72 52.22 14.13
N GLY A 519 12.68 52.67 13.44
CA GLY A 519 12.72 53.89 12.61
C GLY A 519 11.47 54.09 11.74
N LYS A 520 11.41 55.21 11.02
CA LYS A 520 10.44 55.38 9.92
C LYS A 520 10.77 54.32 8.86
N GLY A 521 9.84 53.40 8.60
CA GLY A 521 10.02 52.33 7.61
C GLY A 521 10.37 52.85 6.21
N PRO A 522 10.74 51.95 5.28
CA PRO A 522 11.14 52.34 3.93
C PRO A 522 10.09 53.22 3.25
N LYS A 523 10.55 54.24 2.53
CA LYS A 523 9.70 55.12 1.72
C LYS A 523 8.90 54.28 0.72
N ARG A 524 7.71 54.75 0.34
CA ARG A 524 6.83 54.06 -0.61
C ARG A 524 7.52 53.61 -1.90
N ASP A 525 8.37 54.45 -2.48
CA ASP A 525 9.12 54.10 -3.70
C ASP A 525 10.02 52.87 -3.48
N GLU A 526 10.62 52.76 -2.29
CA GLU A 526 11.45 51.61 -1.90
C GLU A 526 10.58 50.37 -1.65
N GLN A 527 9.37 50.53 -1.13
CA GLN A 527 8.41 49.45 -0.94
C GLN A 527 8.04 48.78 -2.27
N TYR A 528 7.68 49.59 -3.28
CA TYR A 528 7.36 49.09 -4.62
C TYR A 528 8.59 48.51 -5.33
N ARG A 529 9.79 49.08 -5.10
CA ARG A 529 11.05 48.50 -5.62
C ARG A 529 11.29 47.08 -5.10
N ILE A 530 11.10 46.85 -3.79
CA ILE A 530 11.25 45.53 -3.17
C ILE A 530 10.21 44.56 -3.74
N MET A 531 8.94 44.98 -3.83
CA MET A 531 7.85 44.18 -4.39
C MET A 531 8.13 43.75 -5.85
N TRP A 532 8.55 44.69 -6.71
CA TRP A 532 8.87 44.40 -8.11
C TRP A 532 10.06 43.45 -8.26
N ASN A 533 11.10 43.60 -7.43
CA ASN A 533 12.24 42.69 -7.45
C ASN A 533 11.85 41.27 -7.01
N GLU A 534 10.98 41.17 -6.02
CA GLU A 534 10.46 39.88 -5.55
C GLU A 534 9.60 39.20 -6.62
N LEU A 535 8.67 39.95 -7.24
CA LEU A 535 7.83 39.45 -8.32
C LEU A 535 8.66 39.01 -9.53
N GLU A 536 9.67 39.80 -9.91
CA GLU A 536 10.59 39.43 -10.98
C GLU A 536 11.38 38.15 -10.62
N THR A 537 11.80 38.00 -9.37
CA THR A 537 12.49 36.79 -8.89
C THR A 537 11.59 35.56 -9.03
N LEU A 538 10.33 35.65 -8.60
CA LEU A 538 9.34 34.58 -8.79
C LEU A 538 9.20 34.23 -10.28
N VAL A 539 8.96 35.21 -11.16
CA VAL A 539 8.72 34.89 -12.58
C VAL A 539 9.97 34.37 -13.28
N LYS A 540 11.16 34.87 -12.92
CA LYS A 540 12.44 34.43 -13.50
C LYS A 540 12.74 32.95 -13.28
N THR A 541 12.36 32.37 -12.13
CA THR A 541 12.58 30.93 -11.86
C THR A 541 11.71 30.02 -12.74
N HIS A 542 10.73 30.59 -13.45
CA HIS A 542 9.81 29.89 -14.36
C HIS A 542 9.95 30.30 -15.83
N ALA A 543 10.65 31.39 -16.14
CA ALA A 543 10.76 31.95 -17.49
C ALA A 543 11.26 30.94 -18.54
N GLY A 544 12.18 30.05 -18.16
CA GLY A 544 12.72 29.01 -19.05
C GLY A 544 11.78 27.83 -19.33
N ALA A 545 10.58 27.79 -18.76
CA ALA A 545 9.64 26.69 -18.98
C ALA A 545 8.99 26.73 -20.38
N THR A 546 8.51 27.91 -20.81
CA THR A 546 7.95 28.12 -22.15
C THR A 546 8.10 29.59 -22.58
N ASP A 547 8.03 29.87 -23.88
CA ASP A 547 7.99 31.24 -24.42
C ASP A 547 6.88 32.10 -23.79
N ARG A 548 5.80 31.47 -23.33
CA ARG A 548 4.70 32.16 -22.65
C ARG A 548 5.10 32.67 -21.27
N HIS A 549 5.90 31.93 -20.52
CA HIS A 549 6.46 32.40 -19.25
C HIS A 549 7.44 33.55 -19.48
N GLN A 550 8.25 33.47 -20.54
CA GLN A 550 9.15 34.56 -20.94
C GLN A 550 8.37 35.85 -21.28
N ARG A 551 7.25 35.76 -22.02
CA ARG A 551 6.39 36.93 -22.30
C ARG A 551 5.84 37.61 -21.04
N VAL A 552 5.54 36.84 -19.97
CA VAL A 552 5.12 37.43 -18.69
C VAL A 552 6.28 38.16 -18.01
N LEU A 553 7.49 37.60 -18.06
CA LEU A 553 8.69 38.27 -17.55
C LEU A 553 8.96 39.59 -18.30
N ASP A 554 8.87 39.57 -19.63
CA ASP A 554 9.09 40.75 -20.46
C ASP A 554 8.08 41.87 -20.12
N CYS A 555 6.82 41.51 -19.85
CA CYS A 555 5.80 42.44 -19.38
C CYS A 555 6.17 43.10 -18.04
N ILE A 556 6.66 42.33 -17.06
CA ILE A 556 7.12 42.85 -15.77
C ILE A 556 8.31 43.80 -15.96
N VAL A 557 9.30 43.40 -16.78
CA VAL A 557 10.49 44.22 -17.04
C VAL A 557 10.15 45.53 -17.74
N ALA A 558 9.17 45.52 -18.64
CA ALA A 558 8.69 46.72 -19.33
C ALA A 558 7.89 47.66 -18.42
N CYS A 559 7.16 47.13 -17.43
CA CYS A 559 6.27 47.89 -16.57
C CYS A 559 6.95 48.48 -15.33
N ARG A 560 8.02 47.85 -14.82
CA ARG A 560 8.71 48.35 -13.62
C ARG A 560 9.51 49.62 -13.90
N SER A 561 9.56 50.50 -12.91
CA SER A 561 10.41 51.69 -12.91
C SER A 561 11.90 51.30 -13.01
N LYS A 562 12.64 51.91 -13.94
CA LYS A 562 14.06 51.57 -14.22
C LYS A 562 14.94 51.85 -13.00
N PRO A 563 15.95 51.01 -12.72
CA PRO A 563 16.85 51.23 -11.59
C PRO A 563 17.62 52.55 -11.71
N PRO A 564 17.87 53.26 -10.59
CA PRO A 564 18.48 54.60 -10.59
C PRO A 564 19.86 54.67 -11.26
N GLU A 565 20.63 53.57 -11.29
CA GLU A 565 21.94 53.53 -11.96
C GLU A 565 21.85 53.74 -13.49
N GLU A 566 20.75 53.33 -14.12
CA GLU A 566 20.53 53.52 -15.56
C GLU A 566 20.11 54.97 -15.87
N GLU A 567 19.39 55.61 -14.94
CA GLU A 567 19.08 57.04 -14.97
C GLU A 567 20.31 57.92 -14.73
N GLU A 568 21.19 57.54 -13.79
CA GLU A 568 22.44 58.26 -13.54
C GLU A 568 23.42 58.15 -14.70
N ARG A 569 23.52 56.98 -15.36
CA ARG A 569 24.31 56.83 -16.60
C ARG A 569 23.78 57.73 -17.73
N LYS A 570 22.46 57.85 -17.89
CA LYS A 570 21.86 58.78 -18.87
C LYS A 570 22.04 60.25 -18.49
N LYS A 571 21.99 60.61 -17.20
CA LYS A 571 22.29 61.96 -16.71
C LYS A 571 23.77 62.33 -16.87
N ARG A 572 24.70 61.37 -16.69
CA ARG A 572 26.14 61.56 -16.97
C ARG A 572 26.42 61.69 -18.47
N GLY A 573 25.71 60.95 -19.32
CA GLY A 573 25.78 61.08 -20.78
C GLY A 573 25.33 62.47 -21.28
N ARG A 574 24.14 62.92 -20.85
CA ARG A 574 23.63 64.27 -21.20
C ARG A 574 24.52 65.41 -20.72
N LYS A 575 25.13 65.28 -19.54
CA LYS A 575 26.06 66.31 -19.01
C LYS A 575 27.39 66.39 -19.78
N ARG A 576 27.74 65.34 -20.55
CA ARG A 576 28.92 65.32 -21.42
C ARG A 576 28.62 65.98 -22.77
N GLU A 577 27.45 65.70 -23.35
CA GLU A 577 26.94 66.38 -24.56
C GLU A 577 26.76 67.89 -24.33
N ASP A 578 26.16 68.32 -23.20
CA ASP A 578 25.99 69.75 -22.87
C ASP A 578 27.32 70.51 -22.66
N ARG A 579 28.43 69.80 -22.42
CA ARG A 579 29.76 70.40 -22.22
C ARG A 579 30.53 70.55 -23.54
N GLU A 580 30.31 69.63 -24.49
CA GLU A 580 30.83 69.69 -25.85
C GLU A 580 30.09 70.77 -26.67
N ASP A 581 28.76 70.90 -26.52
CA ASP A 581 27.95 71.94 -27.19
C ASP A 581 28.27 73.38 -26.73
N ARG A 582 28.82 73.54 -25.51
CA ARG A 582 29.30 74.83 -24.99
C ARG A 582 30.72 75.18 -25.44
N THR A 583 31.52 74.21 -25.90
CA THR A 583 32.89 74.44 -26.37
C THR A 583 32.95 74.70 -27.88
N GLU A 584 31.98 74.23 -28.66
CA GLU A 584 31.88 74.54 -30.10
C GLU A 584 31.33 75.95 -30.42
N LYS A 585 30.70 76.64 -29.46
CA LYS A 585 30.12 77.99 -29.67
C LYS A 585 31.05 79.18 -29.39
N ASN A 586 32.26 78.96 -28.88
CA ASN A 586 33.22 80.04 -28.55
C ASN A 586 34.54 79.99 -29.34
N GLY A 587 34.67 79.11 -30.35
CA GLY A 587 35.91 78.90 -31.11
C GLY A 587 36.02 79.70 -32.42
N SER A 588 35.67 80.98 -32.45
CA SER A 588 35.86 81.84 -33.65
C SER A 588 36.36 83.25 -33.32
N LYS A 589 37.50 83.32 -32.64
CA LYS A 589 38.44 84.44 -32.68
C LYS A 589 39.70 83.98 -31.95
N GLU A 590 40.87 84.41 -32.43
CA GLU A 590 42.21 84.02 -31.97
C GLU A 590 42.81 82.78 -32.65
N THR A 591 42.79 82.77 -33.98
CA THR A 591 43.85 82.16 -34.78
C THR A 591 44.54 83.27 -35.57
N GLU A 592 45.66 83.76 -35.03
CA GLU A 592 46.80 84.40 -35.72
C GLU A 592 47.54 85.27 -34.69
N ASP A 593 48.30 84.62 -33.81
CA ASP A 593 49.66 85.10 -33.53
C ASP A 593 50.47 84.04 -32.79
N LYS A 594 51.67 83.79 -33.30
CA LYS A 594 52.76 82.99 -32.72
C LYS A 594 52.83 81.49 -33.08
N SER A 595 52.95 81.25 -34.39
CA SER A 595 54.09 80.46 -34.88
C SER A 595 55.41 81.12 -34.43
N TRP A 596 56.49 80.34 -34.26
CA TRP A 596 57.85 80.69 -33.79
C TRP A 596 58.17 80.35 -32.33
N GLN A 597 58.33 79.05 -32.09
CA GLN A 597 59.35 78.40 -31.24
C GLN A 597 59.13 76.88 -31.40
N ASP A 598 59.04 76.40 -32.64
CA ASP A 598 60.16 75.69 -33.26
C ASP A 598 61.10 74.96 -32.29
N SER A 599 60.90 73.64 -32.26
CA SER A 599 61.90 72.73 -32.80
C SER A 599 63.26 72.73 -32.10
N GLU A 600 63.35 72.09 -30.93
CA GLU A 600 64.65 71.53 -30.49
C GLU A 600 64.68 70.46 -29.39
N LYS A 601 63.56 69.86 -28.95
CA LYS A 601 63.63 68.87 -27.83
C LYS A 601 62.82 67.59 -28.01
N LEU A 602 62.76 67.11 -29.26
CA LEU A 602 62.38 65.73 -29.55
C LEU A 602 63.53 65.00 -30.27
N LYS A 603 64.70 64.96 -29.63
CA LYS A 603 65.77 63.98 -29.87
C LYS A 603 66.90 64.19 -28.85
N GLY A 604 66.82 63.47 -27.73
CA GLY A 604 67.90 63.40 -26.75
C GLY A 604 67.38 62.93 -25.40
N LEU A 605 67.88 61.78 -24.95
CA LEU A 605 67.79 61.22 -23.59
C LEU A 605 66.47 60.45 -23.32
N LEU A 606 66.28 59.12 -23.46
CA LEU A 606 67.15 57.95 -23.62
C LEU A 606 68.56 58.14 -23.07
N GLU A 607 68.66 58.23 -21.75
CA GLU A 607 69.74 57.71 -20.88
C GLU A 607 69.70 58.47 -19.55
N LYS A 608 69.24 57.76 -18.51
CA LYS A 608 69.60 57.81 -17.08
C LYS A 608 68.46 57.19 -16.27
N GLU A 609 68.62 55.92 -15.89
CA GLU A 609 69.22 55.50 -14.59
C GLU A 609 68.25 55.84 -13.45
N GLU A 610 67.53 54.86 -12.92
CA GLU A 610 67.96 53.85 -11.94
C GLU A 610 67.58 54.27 -10.51
N GLU A 611 67.29 53.25 -9.70
CA GLU A 611 67.08 53.23 -8.24
C GLU A 611 65.70 53.63 -7.66
N SER A 612 64.95 52.60 -7.25
CA SER A 612 64.61 52.25 -5.85
C SER A 612 63.32 51.41 -5.82
N GLU A 613 63.39 50.07 -5.87
CA GLU A 613 63.51 49.10 -4.76
C GLU A 613 62.39 49.05 -3.70
N VAL A 614 61.74 47.86 -3.64
CA VAL A 614 61.38 47.02 -2.45
C VAL A 614 60.21 47.53 -1.57
N ILE A 615 59.15 46.75 -1.30
CA ILE A 615 59.00 45.83 -0.14
C ILE A 615 57.84 44.80 -0.34
N LYS A 616 58.12 43.55 0.08
CA LYS A 616 57.29 42.32 0.30
C LYS A 616 56.07 42.57 1.23
N GLY A 617 55.01 41.77 1.38
CA GLY A 617 54.64 40.39 1.06
C GLY A 617 53.57 39.92 2.08
N LEU A 618 52.75 38.91 1.75
CA LEU A 618 52.27 37.80 2.64
C LEU A 618 51.08 37.04 2.01
N SER A 619 51.36 35.79 1.63
CA SER A 619 50.49 34.60 1.60
C SER A 619 49.84 34.35 2.97
N GLY A 620 48.74 33.62 3.19
CA GLY A 620 48.00 32.58 2.46
C GLY A 620 47.26 31.74 3.51
N PHE A 621 46.24 30.96 3.13
CA PHE A 621 45.91 29.60 3.64
C PHE A 621 44.53 29.18 3.12
N ALA A 622 44.52 28.18 2.25
CA ALA A 622 43.36 27.42 1.80
C ALA A 622 43.77 25.94 1.83
N GLY A 623 42.91 25.07 2.37
CA GLY A 623 43.02 23.61 2.21
C GLY A 623 42.76 22.78 3.48
N ALA A 624 42.11 21.62 3.26
CA ALA A 624 41.70 20.54 4.18
C ALA A 624 40.34 20.74 4.88
N ALA A 625 39.38 19.79 4.90
CA ALA A 625 39.43 18.36 4.57
C ALA A 625 38.03 17.82 4.18
N GLN A 626 38.00 16.99 3.13
CA GLN A 626 36.98 15.98 2.84
C GLN A 626 37.54 14.63 3.26
N GLN A 627 36.92 13.94 4.21
CA GLN A 627 36.92 12.48 4.37
C GLN A 627 36.22 12.12 5.69
N GLU A 628 35.03 11.50 5.61
CA GLU A 628 34.62 10.40 6.51
C GLU A 628 33.27 9.86 6.06
N ALA A 629 33.33 8.73 5.35
CA ALA A 629 32.22 7.82 5.11
C ALA A 629 32.85 6.42 5.12
N ALA A 630 32.67 5.67 6.22
CA ALA A 630 32.64 4.20 6.31
C ALA A 630 32.99 3.72 7.73
N SER A 631 31.98 3.56 8.58
CA SER A 631 31.98 2.53 9.63
C SER A 631 30.66 2.57 10.39
N GLU A 632 29.80 1.57 10.19
CA GLU A 632 28.95 0.95 11.24
C GLU A 632 28.07 -0.13 10.60
N LEU A 633 28.64 -1.33 10.48
CA LEU A 633 27.93 -2.60 10.45
C LEU A 633 28.75 -3.56 11.32
N GLY A 634 28.22 -3.84 12.51
CA GLY A 634 28.68 -4.84 13.46
C GLY A 634 27.48 -5.37 14.20
#